data_AF-A0A8T2Q686-F1
#
_entry.id   AF-A0A8T2Q686-F1
#
_cell.length_a   1.000
_cell.length_b   1.000
_cell.length_c   1.000
_cell.angle_alpha   90.00
_cell.angle_beta   90.00
_cell.angle_gamma   90.00
#
_symmetry.space_group_name_H-M   'P 1'
#
loop_
_entity.id
_entity.type
_entity.pdbx_description
1 polymer ?
#
loop_
_entity_poly.entity_id
_entity_poly.type
_entity_poly.pdbx_seq_one_letter_code
_entity_poly.pdbx_strand_id
1 'polypeptide(L)'
;MQASCYQRFEPLEISRPHCCAFFHTFRSSFYQVSFKDLSSQQFFRACFAMSSKEIPNPSEADPPEVEDFDEEAPDVTKFDRIWVKSQEARKKEEKYYQENRAVFREAIGLDPNGEDEDEDEDKIEGPEIISLEDREAASMSEDGDFFSAVDAAVASLKRRERAAKQGKGMLNKIDSEDIDKVKKEENTSSIPKRKGLVEVEAAEDAEGEELEDDREAEIDDDEDIQEEGIEEEDDVLTDPSFDLDFTLEEDLEQIKEPKFSMTLSELLDEARVVPILVDGDEDVEITGIQWDSRQVMPGNMFVCGIGTPSSSTENPPLTEAIEKGAVVVVASMEVSVQENVRTVLVEDTVTALSSLSAAFYRNPSKEMSVVGICGSNGKASTSFLVKSMFEAMEKKTGLISSIANYVFGKKKADITNPDLDAVSLHKLLATMVHNDAGACVMEVGEVSDSLNLDFNIAVFTNLMQLNDSAERMDEKHSHSISNLFAKMVDPKRHAKVVNLDDSYAPFVIAQGSADVPVITFSMNNRDADVFPLDVQLSLFETDMLVRTPRGNVEISSGLLGRSNVYCILAAVAVGIAINIPLEMIVQGIEEVDAVPGRCELIDEEQAFAVIVDHARTPDTLSRLLDTVRECGARRLITVVGCEGECERGKRPIMAKIASDKSEVSILTSNNPRNEDPLYILDDMLAGVGWTMKEYLEHGDRDYYPPLRNGNRLFLYDDRAIAVRAAVAMGEEGDAVVITGKGHEAFQLIGDKKEYLDDREECREALQHVDALHAAGIDTSEFPWRLPESH
;
A
#
# COMPACT_ATOMS: atom_id res chain seq x y z
N MET A 1 50.88 -40.47 -5.24
CA MET A 1 51.89 -40.27 -6.32
C MET A 1 51.19 -39.64 -7.52
N GLN A 2 51.96 -39.13 -8.48
CA GLN A 2 51.59 -38.42 -9.73
C GLN A 2 50.21 -38.76 -10.33
N ALA A 3 49.34 -37.84 -10.78
CA ALA A 3 49.46 -36.55 -11.51
C ALA A 3 49.37 -36.65 -13.05
N SER A 4 48.45 -35.86 -13.61
CA SER A 4 48.42 -35.17 -14.93
C SER A 4 48.90 -35.87 -16.23
N CYS A 5 48.06 -35.78 -17.28
CA CYS A 5 48.54 -35.32 -18.60
C CYS A 5 47.44 -34.73 -19.50
N TYR A 6 47.85 -33.76 -20.32
CA TYR A 6 47.09 -33.02 -21.35
C TYR A 6 47.70 -33.30 -22.74
N GLN A 7 46.92 -33.30 -23.84
CA GLN A 7 47.35 -33.07 -25.26
C GLN A 7 46.17 -33.38 -26.25
N ARG A 8 46.06 -32.83 -27.49
CA ARG A 8 46.38 -31.50 -28.09
C ARG A 8 45.93 -31.43 -29.59
N PHE A 9 45.66 -30.21 -30.09
CA PHE A 9 45.63 -29.73 -31.50
C PHE A 9 44.70 -30.31 -32.62
N GLU A 10 43.66 -29.54 -33.01
CA GLU A 10 43.58 -28.65 -34.23
C GLU A 10 43.63 -29.19 -35.71
N PRO A 11 43.42 -28.38 -36.81
CA PRO A 11 42.34 -28.67 -37.78
C PRO A 11 42.75 -28.63 -39.29
N LEU A 12 41.77 -28.66 -40.23
CA LEU A 12 41.99 -28.60 -41.70
C LEU A 12 40.87 -27.90 -42.54
N GLU A 13 41.10 -26.60 -42.81
CA GLU A 13 41.02 -25.82 -44.08
C GLU A 13 40.13 -26.13 -45.34
N ILE A 14 39.82 -25.01 -46.07
CA ILE A 14 39.67 -24.83 -47.55
C ILE A 14 38.35 -25.33 -48.22
N SER A 15 37.72 -24.71 -49.26
CA SER A 15 38.07 -23.63 -50.23
C SER A 15 36.89 -22.70 -50.63
N ARG A 16 37.16 -21.46 -51.11
CA ARG A 16 36.27 -20.63 -51.97
C ARG A 16 36.60 -20.76 -53.47
N PRO A 17 35.76 -20.26 -54.39
CA PRO A 17 35.95 -18.91 -55.00
C PRO A 17 34.59 -18.13 -55.03
N HIS A 18 34.26 -17.01 -55.72
CA HIS A 18 34.87 -15.86 -56.46
C HIS A 18 33.71 -14.82 -56.65
N CYS A 19 33.86 -13.52 -56.98
CA CYS A 19 34.91 -12.50 -56.77
C CYS A 19 34.36 -11.09 -57.14
N CYS A 20 35.04 -10.01 -56.68
CA CYS A 20 34.95 -8.61 -57.16
C CYS A 20 33.62 -7.82 -56.97
N ALA A 21 33.60 -6.48 -56.82
CA ALA A 21 34.55 -5.45 -56.36
C ALA A 21 33.73 -4.13 -56.16
N PHE A 22 34.01 -3.21 -55.23
CA PHE A 22 35.16 -2.28 -55.21
C PHE A 22 35.36 -1.61 -53.82
N PHE A 23 36.61 -1.19 -53.57
CA PHE A 23 37.17 -0.15 -52.65
C PHE A 23 36.22 0.86 -51.95
N HIS A 24 36.48 1.37 -50.73
CA HIS A 24 37.66 1.26 -49.82
C HIS A 24 37.22 1.37 -48.31
N THR A 25 37.95 1.73 -47.24
CA THR A 25 39.25 2.45 -47.02
C THR A 25 40.10 1.88 -45.85
N PHE A 26 40.69 2.73 -45.00
CA PHE A 26 41.57 2.47 -43.83
C PHE A 26 40.80 2.62 -42.49
N ARG A 27 41.06 1.91 -41.37
CA ARG A 27 42.30 1.59 -40.59
C ARG A 27 42.96 2.80 -39.90
N SER A 28 43.59 2.72 -38.72
CA SER A 28 43.64 1.76 -37.58
C SER A 28 44.45 2.46 -36.43
N SER A 29 44.77 1.95 -35.23
CA SER A 29 44.97 0.58 -34.70
C SER A 29 44.93 0.55 -33.15
N PHE A 30 44.82 -0.63 -32.54
CA PHE A 30 45.11 -0.88 -31.11
C PHE A 30 46.62 -0.85 -30.78
N TYR A 31 46.96 -0.65 -29.50
CA TYR A 31 48.23 -1.11 -28.89
C TYR A 31 48.05 -1.44 -27.40
N GLN A 32 48.69 -2.51 -26.92
CA GLN A 32 48.82 -2.83 -25.49
C GLN A 32 50.22 -2.43 -24.98
N VAL A 33 50.31 -1.92 -23.75
CA VAL A 33 51.49 -2.06 -22.87
C VAL A 33 50.99 -2.24 -21.44
N SER A 34 51.64 -3.12 -20.67
CA SER A 34 51.42 -3.31 -19.23
C SER A 34 52.55 -2.67 -18.44
N PHE A 35 52.23 -2.07 -17.28
CA PHE A 35 53.23 -1.80 -16.24
C PHE A 35 52.66 -2.07 -14.84
N LYS A 36 53.54 -2.54 -13.96
CA LYS A 36 53.36 -2.63 -12.52
C LYS A 36 54.20 -1.57 -11.82
N ASP A 37 53.89 -1.33 -10.55
CA ASP A 37 54.72 -0.70 -9.52
C ASP A 37 55.27 0.71 -9.83
N LEU A 38 54.60 1.74 -9.30
CA LEU A 38 55.27 2.88 -8.65
C LEU A 38 54.33 3.59 -7.66
N SER A 39 54.92 4.28 -6.69
CA SER A 39 54.28 4.69 -5.44
C SER A 39 53.57 6.05 -5.48
N SER A 40 52.77 6.29 -4.45
CA SER A 40 52.10 7.56 -4.11
C SER A 40 53.03 8.81 -4.15
N GLN A 41 52.41 10.00 -4.20
CA GLN A 41 53.01 11.34 -4.17
C GLN A 41 53.60 11.93 -5.48
N GLN A 42 52.82 12.06 -6.56
CA GLN A 42 53.15 13.08 -7.58
C GLN A 42 52.03 13.67 -8.48
N PHE A 43 50.74 13.62 -8.11
CA PHE A 43 49.66 14.22 -8.92
C PHE A 43 49.08 15.56 -8.43
N PHE A 44 49.56 16.10 -7.29
CA PHE A 44 48.93 17.23 -6.60
C PHE A 44 49.53 18.64 -6.89
N ARG A 45 50.26 18.82 -8.00
CA ARG A 45 50.90 20.11 -8.37
C ARG A 45 50.92 20.38 -9.88
N ALA A 46 49.77 20.76 -10.45
CA ALA A 46 49.69 21.21 -11.85
C ALA A 46 48.68 22.34 -12.15
N CYS A 47 47.73 22.66 -11.24
CA CYS A 47 46.59 23.53 -11.53
C CYS A 47 46.46 24.75 -10.58
N PHE A 48 47.55 25.44 -10.28
CA PHE A 48 47.54 26.63 -9.42
C PHE A 48 48.38 27.79 -10.02
N ALA A 49 47.77 28.60 -10.89
CA ALA A 49 48.26 29.93 -11.28
C ALA A 49 47.21 30.75 -12.06
N MET A 50 46.66 31.80 -11.43
CA MET A 50 45.83 32.88 -12.02
C MET A 50 44.42 32.46 -12.52
N SER A 51 43.34 33.23 -12.37
CA SER A 51 43.20 34.56 -11.74
C SER A 51 41.84 34.77 -11.04
N SER A 52 41.88 34.81 -9.71
CA SER A 52 41.22 35.82 -8.85
C SER A 52 39.89 36.48 -9.32
N LYS A 53 38.77 35.97 -8.81
CA LYS A 53 37.76 36.80 -8.13
C LYS A 53 37.34 36.08 -6.86
N GLU A 54 37.32 36.78 -5.74
CA GLU A 54 37.00 36.23 -4.43
C GLU A 54 35.48 36.23 -4.23
N ILE A 55 34.95 35.11 -3.75
CA ILE A 55 33.59 34.99 -3.19
C ILE A 55 33.83 34.62 -1.72
N PRO A 56 33.25 35.34 -0.75
CA PRO A 56 33.51 35.09 0.67
C PRO A 56 32.95 33.73 1.11
N ASN A 57 33.70 33.05 1.98
CA ASN A 57 33.30 31.76 2.55
C ASN A 57 32.24 32.00 3.65
N PRO A 58 31.09 31.29 3.66
CA PRO A 58 29.96 31.61 4.55
C PRO A 58 30.15 31.08 6.00
N SER A 59 31.38 31.11 6.52
CA SER A 59 31.77 30.47 7.79
C SER A 59 32.49 31.41 8.77
N GLU A 60 32.49 32.72 8.52
CA GLU A 60 33.04 33.76 9.42
C GLU A 60 32.05 34.94 9.61
N ALA A 61 30.75 34.65 9.48
CA ALA A 61 29.73 35.47 10.13
C ALA A 61 29.37 34.78 11.45
N ASP A 62 29.55 35.48 12.57
CA ASP A 62 28.84 35.11 13.80
C ASP A 62 27.34 35.01 13.48
N PRO A 63 26.58 34.07 14.08
CA PRO A 63 25.14 34.13 13.99
C PRO A 63 24.70 35.51 14.49
N PRO A 64 23.72 36.17 13.85
CA PRO A 64 23.16 37.40 14.41
C PRO A 64 22.72 37.09 15.84
N GLU A 65 23.12 37.93 16.79
CA GLU A 65 22.71 37.78 18.18
C GLU A 65 21.19 37.61 18.18
N VAL A 66 20.72 36.50 18.76
CA VAL A 66 19.28 36.33 18.98
C VAL A 66 18.92 37.40 19.98
N GLU A 67 18.27 38.48 19.51
CA GLU A 67 17.61 39.40 20.41
C GLU A 67 16.64 38.55 21.23
N ASP A 68 16.89 38.47 22.54
CA ASP A 68 16.00 37.83 23.50
C ASP A 68 14.67 38.59 23.42
N PHE A 69 13.73 38.09 22.60
CA PHE A 69 12.42 38.68 22.44
C PHE A 69 11.68 38.57 23.78
N ASP A 70 11.64 39.69 24.50
CA ASP A 70 11.07 39.83 25.85
C ASP A 70 9.76 39.04 26.03
N GLU A 71 9.58 38.41 27.20
CA GLU A 71 8.36 37.67 27.56
C GLU A 71 7.09 38.56 27.72
N GLU A 72 7.13 39.82 27.27
CA GLU A 72 6.08 40.83 27.43
C GLU A 72 5.48 41.33 26.10
N ALA A 73 5.18 40.41 25.17
CA ALA A 73 4.33 40.68 24.00
C ALA A 73 2.90 40.10 24.18
N PRO A 74 1.89 40.92 24.53
CA PRO A 74 0.51 40.44 24.69
C PRO A 74 -0.14 40.09 23.34
N ASP A 75 -1.08 39.14 23.38
CA ASP A 75 -2.02 38.78 22.32
C ASP A 75 -1.44 38.42 20.94
N VAL A 76 -0.49 37.47 20.93
CA VAL A 76 -0.20 36.62 19.75
C VAL A 76 -0.49 35.17 20.12
N THR A 77 -1.59 34.61 19.60
CA THR A 77 -2.09 33.29 20.02
C THR A 77 -1.25 32.13 19.46
N LYS A 78 -1.48 30.91 19.95
CA LYS A 78 -0.89 29.70 19.37
C LYS A 78 -1.25 29.57 17.88
N PHE A 79 -2.46 29.97 17.49
CA PHE A 79 -2.92 29.92 16.09
C PHE A 79 -2.14 30.90 15.20
N ASP A 80 -1.91 32.14 15.63
CA ASP A 80 -1.14 33.13 14.85
C ASP A 80 0.28 32.64 14.58
N ARG A 81 0.92 32.02 15.58
CA ARG A 81 2.26 31.42 15.46
C ARG A 81 2.30 30.20 14.51
N ILE A 82 1.18 29.48 14.36
CA ILE A 82 1.04 28.38 13.39
C ILE A 82 0.76 28.95 11.99
N TRP A 83 -0.12 29.96 11.88
CA TRP A 83 -0.46 30.62 10.63
C TRP A 83 0.75 31.26 9.96
N VAL A 84 1.60 31.97 10.72
CA VAL A 84 2.86 32.54 10.19
C VAL A 84 3.78 31.43 9.64
N LYS A 85 3.95 30.31 10.35
CA LYS A 85 4.74 29.16 9.87
C LYS A 85 4.13 28.52 8.61
N SER A 86 2.81 28.45 8.52
CA SER A 86 2.10 28.00 7.32
C SER A 86 2.35 28.92 6.13
N GLN A 87 2.31 30.25 6.30
CA GLN A 87 2.66 31.20 5.23
C GLN A 87 4.16 31.15 4.83
N GLU A 88 5.06 30.81 5.76
CA GLU A 88 6.47 30.57 5.45
C GLU A 88 6.70 29.25 4.69
N ALA A 89 5.95 28.20 5.01
CA ALA A 89 5.95 26.94 4.26
C ALA A 89 5.39 27.17 2.84
N ARG A 90 4.25 27.85 2.72
CA ARG A 90 3.62 28.22 1.44
C ARG A 90 4.62 28.93 0.50
N LYS A 91 5.38 29.91 1.00
CA LYS A 91 6.40 30.63 0.21
C LYS A 91 7.57 29.75 -0.23
N LYS A 92 7.90 28.68 0.52
CA LYS A 92 8.94 27.70 0.12
C LYS A 92 8.40 26.76 -0.95
N GLU A 93 7.16 26.28 -0.81
CA GLU A 93 6.52 25.41 -1.80
C GLU A 93 6.18 26.14 -3.11
N GLU A 94 5.73 27.39 -3.05
CA GLU A 94 5.49 28.25 -4.21
C GLU A 94 6.80 28.52 -4.98
N LYS A 95 7.90 28.77 -4.25
CA LYS A 95 9.24 28.87 -4.84
C LYS A 95 9.69 27.56 -5.47
N TYR A 96 9.48 26.42 -4.80
CA TYR A 96 9.77 25.09 -5.36
C TYR A 96 8.93 24.78 -6.62
N TYR A 97 7.65 25.19 -6.65
CA TYR A 97 6.80 25.06 -7.82
C TYR A 97 7.33 25.88 -9.01
N GLN A 98 7.71 27.14 -8.80
CA GLN A 98 8.32 27.96 -9.85
C GLN A 98 9.68 27.41 -10.30
N GLU A 99 10.48 26.85 -9.39
CA GLU A 99 11.77 26.21 -9.69
C GLU A 99 11.63 24.90 -10.50
N ASN A 100 10.47 24.23 -10.46
CA ASN A 100 10.22 22.95 -11.14
C ASN A 100 9.06 23.01 -12.17
N ARG A 101 8.61 24.21 -12.55
CA ARG A 101 7.42 24.45 -13.40
C ARG A 101 7.44 23.70 -14.72
N ALA A 102 8.61 23.50 -15.34
CA ALA A 102 8.76 22.73 -16.58
C ALA A 102 8.35 21.26 -16.43
N VAL A 103 8.84 20.58 -15.37
CA VAL A 103 8.50 19.18 -15.04
C VAL A 103 6.99 19.03 -14.81
N PHE A 104 6.40 20.00 -14.12
CA PHE A 104 4.96 20.05 -13.88
C PHE A 104 4.12 20.29 -15.14
N ARG A 105 4.62 21.03 -16.16
CA ARG A 105 3.96 21.19 -17.47
C ARG A 105 4.05 19.93 -18.32
N GLU A 106 5.21 19.25 -18.35
CA GLU A 106 5.38 18.01 -19.11
C GLU A 106 4.48 16.88 -18.57
N ALA A 107 4.37 16.75 -17.24
CA ALA A 107 3.50 15.77 -16.59
C ALA A 107 1.99 15.89 -16.93
N ILE A 108 1.54 17.04 -17.46
CA ILE A 108 0.16 17.28 -17.92
C ILE A 108 0.03 17.41 -19.45
N GLY A 109 1.09 17.07 -20.20
CA GLY A 109 1.08 17.07 -21.66
C GLY A 109 1.18 18.45 -22.32
N LEU A 110 1.66 19.47 -21.59
CA LEU A 110 1.93 20.81 -22.13
C LEU A 110 3.42 20.96 -22.48
N ASP A 111 3.75 21.93 -23.35
CA ASP A 111 5.14 22.27 -23.66
C ASP A 111 5.84 22.77 -22.37
N PRO A 112 6.96 22.14 -21.93
CA PRO A 112 7.70 22.57 -20.75
C PRO A 112 8.33 23.98 -20.89
N ASN A 113 8.41 24.52 -22.10
CA ASN A 113 8.92 25.87 -22.40
C ASN A 113 7.80 26.86 -22.77
N GLY A 114 6.53 26.48 -22.65
CA GLY A 114 5.39 27.35 -22.94
C GLY A 114 5.28 28.50 -21.94
N GLU A 115 5.40 29.73 -22.45
CA GLU A 115 4.87 30.92 -21.78
C GLU A 115 3.34 30.88 -21.85
N ASP A 116 2.67 31.35 -20.79
CA ASP A 116 1.21 31.49 -20.77
C ASP A 116 0.86 32.86 -21.37
N GLU A 117 -0.12 32.93 -22.28
CA GLU A 117 -0.53 34.20 -22.90
C GLU A 117 -1.41 35.00 -21.91
N ASP A 118 -0.80 35.96 -21.21
CA ASP A 118 -1.46 36.85 -20.24
C ASP A 118 -2.52 37.75 -20.92
N GLU A 119 -3.82 37.41 -20.83
CA GLU A 119 -4.92 38.25 -21.30
C GLU A 119 -5.24 39.42 -20.32
N ASP A 120 -4.50 40.53 -20.48
CA ASP A 120 -4.84 41.91 -20.06
C ASP A 120 -5.51 42.12 -18.68
N GLU A 121 -4.71 42.22 -17.60
CA GLU A 121 -5.15 42.83 -16.33
C GLU A 121 -5.45 44.34 -16.50
N ASP A 122 -6.72 44.74 -16.73
CA ASP A 122 -7.10 46.16 -16.54
C ASP A 122 -8.60 46.42 -16.28
N LYS A 123 -8.90 47.11 -15.16
CA LYS A 123 -10.17 47.76 -14.74
C LYS A 123 -11.38 46.89 -14.33
N ILE A 124 -11.53 46.70 -13.01
CA ILE A 124 -12.81 46.95 -12.32
C ILE A 124 -12.55 47.84 -11.10
N GLU A 125 -13.29 48.94 -10.95
CA GLU A 125 -13.25 49.80 -9.76
C GLU A 125 -14.13 49.19 -8.66
N GLY A 126 -13.58 48.96 -7.47
CA GLY A 126 -14.29 48.33 -6.34
C GLY A 126 -15.21 49.30 -5.57
N PRO A 127 -16.39 48.86 -5.10
CA PRO A 127 -17.25 49.64 -4.21
C PRO A 127 -16.78 49.62 -2.74
N GLU A 128 -17.37 50.49 -1.93
CA GLU A 128 -16.87 50.87 -0.60
C GLU A 128 -17.16 49.84 0.53
N ILE A 129 -16.34 49.90 1.58
CA ILE A 129 -16.45 49.07 2.79
C ILE A 129 -17.71 49.44 3.59
N ILE A 130 -18.57 48.46 3.87
CA ILE A 130 -19.68 48.58 4.84
C ILE A 130 -19.21 48.06 6.21
N SER A 131 -19.66 48.72 7.28
CA SER A 131 -19.15 48.55 8.65
C SER A 131 -19.73 47.36 9.43
N LEU A 132 -18.98 46.91 10.44
CA LEU A 132 -19.21 45.71 11.26
C LEU A 132 -20.48 45.70 12.17
N GLU A 133 -21.36 46.69 12.10
CA GLU A 133 -22.47 46.88 13.07
C GLU A 133 -23.80 46.21 12.66
N ASP A 134 -23.97 45.79 11.40
CA ASP A 134 -25.25 45.21 10.90
C ASP A 134 -25.40 43.68 11.12
N ARG A 135 -24.51 43.03 11.88
CA ARG A 135 -24.50 41.56 12.07
C ARG A 135 -25.25 41.02 13.30
N GLU A 136 -25.67 41.86 14.24
CA GLU A 136 -26.33 41.43 15.50
C GLU A 136 -27.88 41.48 15.45
N ALA A 137 -28.51 40.78 14.50
CA ALA A 137 -29.98 40.84 14.33
C ALA A 137 -30.69 39.53 13.92
N ALA A 138 -30.03 38.36 13.95
CA ALA A 138 -30.61 37.11 13.43
C ALA A 138 -30.20 35.82 14.19
N SER A 139 -30.42 35.75 15.51
CA SER A 139 -30.30 34.49 16.26
C SER A 139 -31.41 34.31 17.30
N MET A 140 -32.27 33.31 17.11
CA MET A 140 -33.08 32.59 18.11
C MET A 140 -33.95 31.52 17.42
N SER A 141 -34.08 30.34 18.05
CA SER A 141 -34.92 29.18 17.68
C SER A 141 -34.58 28.47 16.34
N GLU A 142 -34.61 27.14 16.23
CA GLU A 142 -34.75 26.08 17.25
C GLU A 142 -34.10 24.78 16.72
N ASP A 143 -33.60 23.92 17.61
CA ASP A 143 -32.76 22.76 17.25
C ASP A 143 -33.51 21.61 16.55
N GLY A 144 -32.88 20.98 15.57
CA GLY A 144 -33.43 19.82 14.85
C GLY A 144 -32.39 19.04 14.05
N ASP A 145 -31.87 17.95 14.63
CA ASP A 145 -30.92 17.03 13.98
C ASP A 145 -31.58 16.30 12.79
N PHE A 146 -30.98 16.45 11.60
CA PHE A 146 -31.45 15.87 10.34
C PHE A 146 -31.54 14.34 10.37
N PHE A 147 -30.60 13.65 11.01
CA PHE A 147 -30.61 12.19 11.07
C PHE A 147 -31.81 11.66 11.86
N SER A 148 -32.25 12.39 12.89
CA SER A 148 -33.49 12.06 13.63
C SER A 148 -34.75 12.12 12.76
N ALA A 149 -34.76 12.97 11.72
CA ALA A 149 -35.86 13.05 10.76
C ALA A 149 -35.82 11.90 9.74
N VAL A 150 -34.63 11.48 9.31
CA VAL A 150 -34.44 10.29 8.47
C VAL A 150 -34.87 9.02 9.21
N ASP A 151 -34.45 8.86 10.46
CA ASP A 151 -34.88 7.74 11.31
C ASP A 151 -36.39 7.75 11.56
N ALA A 152 -36.99 8.93 11.79
CA ALA A 152 -38.44 9.06 11.89
C ALA A 152 -39.16 8.65 10.59
N ALA A 153 -38.60 8.98 9.43
CA ALA A 153 -39.14 8.57 8.12
C ALA A 153 -39.03 7.05 7.91
N VAL A 154 -37.86 6.45 8.16
CA VAL A 154 -37.61 5.01 8.08
C VAL A 154 -38.49 4.23 9.08
N ALA A 155 -38.64 4.74 10.31
CA ALA A 155 -39.56 4.18 11.28
C ALA A 155 -41.03 4.30 10.83
N SER A 156 -41.41 5.36 10.11
CA SER A 156 -42.76 5.50 9.54
C SER A 156 -43.02 4.49 8.43
N LEU A 157 -42.02 4.19 7.59
CA LEU A 157 -42.08 3.18 6.54
C LEU A 157 -42.19 1.77 7.14
N LYS A 158 -41.30 1.41 8.08
CA LYS A 158 -41.34 0.13 8.80
C LYS A 158 -42.66 -0.06 9.59
N ARG A 159 -43.31 1.02 10.04
CA ARG A 159 -44.68 0.98 10.61
C ARG A 159 -45.77 0.75 9.55
N ARG A 160 -45.69 1.42 8.39
CA ARG A 160 -46.63 1.21 7.25
C ARG A 160 -46.55 -0.22 6.71
N GLU A 161 -45.35 -0.76 6.57
CA GLU A 161 -45.14 -2.16 6.17
C GLU A 161 -45.75 -3.15 7.18
N ARG A 162 -45.53 -2.94 8.49
CA ARG A 162 -46.11 -3.80 9.53
C ARG A 162 -47.64 -3.74 9.51
N ALA A 163 -48.23 -2.56 9.30
CA ALA A 163 -49.68 -2.41 9.12
C ALA A 163 -50.18 -3.12 7.85
N ALA A 164 -49.46 -3.05 6.73
CA ALA A 164 -49.80 -3.77 5.51
C ALA A 164 -49.69 -5.30 5.66
N LYS A 165 -48.63 -5.79 6.33
CA LYS A 165 -48.39 -7.22 6.60
C LYS A 165 -49.39 -7.80 7.62
N GLN A 166 -49.96 -7.00 8.51
CA GLN A 166 -51.08 -7.39 9.39
C GLN A 166 -52.48 -7.23 8.73
N GLY A 167 -52.57 -6.64 7.54
CA GLY A 167 -53.81 -6.24 6.87
C GLY A 167 -54.61 -7.35 6.16
N LYS A 168 -54.68 -8.58 6.70
CA LYS A 168 -55.51 -9.67 6.13
C LYS A 168 -56.43 -10.34 7.14
N GLY A 169 -57.62 -9.75 7.30
CA GLY A 169 -58.81 -10.48 7.75
C GLY A 169 -59.60 -9.85 8.90
N MET A 170 -60.67 -9.12 8.58
CA MET A 170 -62.06 -9.50 8.89
C MET A 170 -63.07 -8.52 8.25
N LEU A 171 -64.34 -8.91 8.18
CA LEU A 171 -65.40 -8.27 7.39
C LEU A 171 -66.58 -7.80 8.25
N ASN A 172 -67.37 -6.86 7.69
CA ASN A 172 -68.65 -6.33 8.18
C ASN A 172 -68.55 -5.34 9.36
N LYS A 173 -69.33 -4.24 9.39
CA LYS A 173 -70.69 -4.06 8.84
C LYS A 173 -70.89 -2.84 7.94
N ILE A 174 -72.01 -2.91 7.23
CA ILE A 174 -72.64 -1.84 6.42
C ILE A 174 -73.49 -0.96 7.33
N ASP A 175 -73.52 0.35 7.07
CA ASP A 175 -74.75 1.15 7.03
C ASP A 175 -74.60 2.22 5.93
N SER A 176 -75.70 2.90 5.57
CA SER A 176 -75.92 3.48 4.24
C SER A 176 -75.78 5.00 4.11
N GLU A 177 -76.02 5.49 2.88
CA GLU A 177 -76.03 6.89 2.41
C GLU A 177 -74.61 7.43 2.07
N ASP A 178 -74.31 7.95 0.87
CA ASP A 178 -75.20 8.39 -0.23
C ASP A 178 -74.71 7.97 -1.65
N ILE A 179 -75.54 8.16 -2.67
CA ILE A 179 -75.38 7.62 -4.05
C ILE A 179 -75.17 8.71 -5.12
N ASP A 180 -74.45 8.33 -6.18
CA ASP A 180 -74.32 8.99 -7.50
C ASP A 180 -73.63 10.37 -7.60
N LYS A 181 -72.50 10.36 -8.34
CA LYS A 181 -72.44 11.01 -9.66
C LYS A 181 -71.35 10.44 -10.58
N VAL A 182 -71.78 9.92 -11.74
CA VAL A 182 -71.18 10.10 -13.09
C VAL A 182 -69.63 10.04 -13.14
N LYS A 183 -68.93 8.96 -13.53
CA LYS A 183 -69.15 7.86 -14.51
C LYS A 183 -69.06 8.29 -15.99
N LYS A 184 -68.23 7.56 -16.76
CA LYS A 184 -67.79 7.77 -18.17
C LYS A 184 -66.55 8.68 -18.31
N GLU A 185 -65.67 8.48 -19.29
CA GLU A 185 -65.75 7.64 -20.51
C GLU A 185 -64.78 6.44 -20.56
N GLU A 186 -65.04 5.54 -21.51
CA GLU A 186 -64.24 4.37 -21.92
C GLU A 186 -63.39 4.78 -23.18
N ASN A 187 -62.62 3.97 -23.94
CA ASN A 187 -62.45 2.51 -24.05
C ASN A 187 -61.18 2.18 -24.91
N THR A 188 -60.73 0.91 -24.94
CA THR A 188 -59.78 0.28 -25.91
C THR A 188 -58.30 0.77 -25.92
N SER A 189 -57.28 0.04 -26.42
CA SER A 189 -57.28 -1.19 -27.27
C SER A 189 -56.13 -2.20 -27.01
N SER A 190 -56.51 -3.49 -26.92
CA SER A 190 -55.81 -4.75 -27.30
C SER A 190 -54.30 -4.82 -27.68
N ILE A 191 -53.62 -5.84 -27.14
CA ILE A 191 -52.38 -6.47 -27.66
C ILE A 191 -52.67 -7.96 -28.01
N PRO A 192 -52.09 -8.57 -29.09
CA PRO A 192 -52.49 -9.90 -29.58
C PRO A 192 -51.72 -11.09 -28.97
N LYS A 193 -52.29 -12.31 -29.13
CA LYS A 193 -51.75 -13.59 -28.61
C LYS A 193 -50.84 -14.34 -29.61
N ARG A 194 -49.77 -14.97 -29.08
CA ARG A 194 -49.32 -16.34 -29.42
C ARG A 194 -49.00 -17.02 -28.07
N LYS A 195 -49.51 -18.20 -27.66
CA LYS A 195 -49.78 -19.52 -28.27
C LYS A 195 -48.53 -20.34 -28.64
N GLY A 196 -48.12 -21.18 -27.69
CA GLY A 196 -47.44 -22.47 -27.84
C GLY A 196 -47.89 -23.37 -26.68
N LEU A 197 -48.28 -24.61 -26.97
CA LEU A 197 -48.67 -25.62 -25.96
C LEU A 197 -47.61 -26.74 -25.95
N VAL A 198 -47.45 -27.42 -24.82
CA VAL A 198 -47.94 -28.81 -24.63
C VAL A 198 -47.76 -29.20 -23.15
N GLU A 199 -48.81 -29.78 -22.57
CA GLU A 199 -48.81 -30.44 -21.26
C GLU A 199 -48.59 -31.95 -21.47
N VAL A 200 -47.95 -32.63 -20.51
CA VAL A 200 -48.16 -34.06 -20.24
C VAL A 200 -48.16 -34.25 -18.72
N GLU A 201 -49.16 -34.97 -18.20
CA GLU A 201 -49.33 -35.24 -16.77
C GLU A 201 -48.57 -36.50 -16.32
N ALA A 202 -48.58 -36.75 -15.00
CA ALA A 202 -47.91 -37.88 -14.37
C ALA A 202 -48.66 -39.23 -14.53
N ALA A 203 -47.98 -40.32 -14.17
CA ALA A 203 -48.61 -41.60 -13.83
C ALA A 203 -47.85 -42.23 -12.65
N GLU A 204 -48.60 -42.79 -11.70
CA GLU A 204 -48.09 -43.66 -10.63
C GLU A 204 -48.15 -45.13 -11.10
N ASP A 205 -47.31 -46.00 -10.56
CA ASP A 205 -47.66 -47.38 -10.21
C ASP A 205 -46.57 -47.98 -9.28
N ALA A 206 -46.85 -49.11 -8.63
CA ALA A 206 -46.16 -49.59 -7.43
C ALA A 206 -45.36 -50.91 -7.60
N GLU A 207 -45.18 -51.65 -6.49
CA GLU A 207 -44.34 -52.85 -6.28
C GLU A 207 -42.82 -52.55 -6.09
N GLY A 208 -42.10 -53.06 -5.08
CA GLY A 208 -42.50 -53.75 -3.85
C GLY A 208 -41.77 -55.08 -3.60
N GLU A 209 -40.70 -55.06 -2.79
CA GLU A 209 -40.05 -56.27 -2.26
C GLU A 209 -39.39 -56.00 -0.89
N GLU A 210 -39.54 -56.94 0.04
CA GLU A 210 -38.90 -56.95 1.38
C GLU A 210 -37.66 -57.85 1.33
N LEU A 211 -36.64 -57.60 2.18
CA LEU A 211 -35.73 -58.64 2.66
C LEU A 211 -35.00 -58.21 3.94
N GLU A 212 -35.05 -59.07 4.96
CA GLU A 212 -34.31 -58.98 6.23
C GLU A 212 -32.93 -59.65 6.10
N ASP A 213 -31.95 -59.27 6.93
CA ASP A 213 -30.98 -60.22 7.51
C ASP A 213 -30.34 -59.62 8.79
N ASP A 214 -30.49 -60.29 9.93
CA ASP A 214 -29.98 -59.84 11.24
C ASP A 214 -28.48 -60.14 11.41
N ARG A 215 -27.75 -59.29 12.17
CA ARG A 215 -26.60 -59.71 13.00
C ARG A 215 -26.44 -58.90 14.28
N GLU A 216 -26.88 -59.47 15.39
CA GLU A 216 -26.38 -59.15 16.73
C GLU A 216 -24.97 -59.74 16.95
N ALA A 217 -24.20 -59.12 17.85
CA ALA A 217 -23.01 -59.71 18.48
C ALA A 217 -22.77 -59.01 19.83
N GLU A 218 -23.21 -59.64 20.93
CA GLU A 218 -23.05 -59.19 22.31
C GLU A 218 -21.79 -59.79 23.01
N ILE A 219 -21.73 -59.53 24.33
CA ILE A 219 -21.15 -60.29 25.47
C ILE A 219 -19.69 -60.03 25.89
N ASP A 220 -19.51 -60.09 27.23
CA ASP A 220 -18.31 -60.20 28.08
C ASP A 220 -17.57 -58.87 28.35
N ASP A 221 -17.80 -58.08 29.43
CA ASP A 221 -18.19 -58.27 30.86
C ASP A 221 -17.02 -58.27 31.88
N ASP A 222 -17.38 -58.10 33.17
CA ASP A 222 -16.58 -57.96 34.41
C ASP A 222 -15.68 -56.70 34.49
N GLU A 223 -16.04 -55.62 35.19
CA GLU A 223 -16.21 -55.43 36.66
C GLU A 223 -14.93 -55.59 37.52
N ASP A 224 -14.66 -54.63 38.42
CA ASP A 224 -14.88 -54.76 39.88
C ASP A 224 -14.38 -53.49 40.65
N ILE A 225 -14.77 -53.37 41.92
CA ILE A 225 -14.24 -52.53 43.02
C ILE A 225 -14.79 -51.09 43.21
N GLN A 226 -16.00 -51.07 43.76
CA GLN A 226 -16.40 -50.42 45.05
C GLN A 226 -16.56 -48.89 45.18
N GLU A 227 -17.79 -48.51 45.53
CA GLU A 227 -18.21 -47.25 46.19
C GLU A 227 -17.90 -47.26 47.71
N GLU A 228 -17.92 -46.08 48.34
CA GLU A 228 -18.81 -45.74 49.48
C GLU A 228 -18.52 -44.31 50.02
N GLY A 229 -19.57 -43.56 50.41
CA GLY A 229 -19.43 -42.23 51.05
C GLY A 229 -20.35 -41.13 50.48
N ILE A 230 -21.68 -41.28 50.56
CA ILE A 230 -22.53 -40.71 51.64
C ILE A 230 -22.67 -39.18 51.49
N GLU A 231 -23.73 -38.72 50.79
CA GLU A 231 -24.98 -38.13 51.35
C GLU A 231 -24.82 -36.61 51.65
N GLU A 232 -25.82 -35.72 51.50
CA GLU A 232 -27.29 -35.88 51.44
C GLU A 232 -27.92 -34.65 50.70
N GLU A 233 -29.01 -34.85 49.94
CA GLU A 233 -30.18 -33.96 49.65
C GLU A 233 -29.98 -32.44 49.23
N ASP A 234 -30.76 -31.81 48.34
CA ASP A 234 -32.05 -32.20 47.71
C ASP A 234 -32.39 -31.42 46.41
N ASP A 235 -33.22 -32.02 45.54
CA ASP A 235 -34.27 -31.52 44.61
C ASP A 235 -34.22 -30.09 43.95
N VAL A 236 -34.64 -29.83 42.69
CA VAL A 236 -35.48 -30.56 41.71
C VAL A 236 -35.01 -30.32 40.25
N LEU A 237 -35.25 -31.30 39.38
CA LEU A 237 -35.06 -31.31 37.90
C LEU A 237 -35.76 -30.17 37.10
N THR A 238 -35.18 -29.80 35.94
CA THR A 238 -35.72 -30.21 34.61
C THR A 238 -34.75 -29.92 33.46
N ASP A 239 -34.48 -30.96 32.69
CA ASP A 239 -33.80 -31.03 31.38
C ASP A 239 -34.74 -31.90 30.47
N PRO A 240 -34.61 -32.02 29.13
CA PRO A 240 -33.65 -31.39 28.21
C PRO A 240 -34.26 -30.71 26.97
N SER A 241 -33.48 -29.84 26.31
CA SER A 241 -33.64 -29.59 24.86
C SER A 241 -32.35 -29.14 24.16
N PHE A 242 -31.46 -30.11 23.92
CA PHE A 242 -30.85 -30.37 22.62
C PHE A 242 -30.56 -29.15 21.70
N ASP A 243 -29.45 -28.45 21.96
CA ASP A 243 -28.69 -27.74 20.92
C ASP A 243 -27.33 -28.44 20.78
N LEU A 244 -26.97 -28.85 19.56
CA LEU A 244 -25.59 -29.25 19.27
C LEU A 244 -24.79 -27.97 19.07
N ASP A 245 -23.96 -27.64 20.06
CA ASP A 245 -23.03 -26.54 19.94
C ASP A 245 -21.90 -26.93 18.98
N PHE A 246 -22.16 -26.73 17.68
CA PHE A 246 -21.19 -26.90 16.59
C PHE A 246 -20.22 -25.71 16.49
N THR A 247 -19.93 -25.07 17.63
CA THR A 247 -18.74 -24.25 17.81
C THR A 247 -17.51 -25.17 17.89
N LEU A 248 -17.08 -25.62 16.72
CA LEU A 248 -15.65 -25.68 16.46
C LEU A 248 -15.14 -24.22 16.52
N GLU A 249 -14.89 -23.73 17.73
CA GLU A 249 -13.98 -22.62 17.92
C GLU A 249 -12.66 -23.06 17.27
N GLU A 250 -12.32 -22.45 16.14
CA GLU A 250 -10.97 -22.57 15.60
C GLU A 250 -10.01 -22.16 16.72
N ASP A 251 -9.04 -23.02 17.05
CA ASP A 251 -7.92 -22.65 17.93
C ASP A 251 -7.16 -21.49 17.26
N LEU A 252 -7.60 -20.26 17.52
CA LEU A 252 -7.21 -19.05 16.82
C LEU A 252 -5.77 -18.66 17.20
N GLU A 253 -4.81 -19.45 16.76
CA GLU A 253 -3.37 -19.41 17.11
C GLU A 253 -2.92 -17.96 17.37
N GLN A 254 -2.72 -17.64 18.64
CA GLN A 254 -2.25 -16.32 19.04
C GLN A 254 -0.75 -16.25 18.73
N ILE A 255 -0.28 -15.08 18.28
CA ILE A 255 1.15 -14.85 18.05
C ILE A 255 1.88 -15.03 19.38
N LYS A 256 2.75 -16.03 19.46
CA LYS A 256 3.62 -16.28 20.60
C LYS A 256 4.83 -15.38 20.46
N GLU A 257 5.03 -14.47 21.41
CA GLU A 257 6.22 -13.60 21.45
C GLU A 257 7.41 -14.36 22.06
N PRO A 258 8.51 -14.57 21.32
CA PRO A 258 9.70 -15.24 21.84
C PRO A 258 10.41 -14.40 22.92
N LYS A 259 11.12 -15.08 23.81
CA LYS A 259 11.99 -14.45 24.82
C LYS A 259 13.44 -14.79 24.54
N PHE A 260 14.29 -13.76 24.57
CA PHE A 260 15.73 -13.86 24.33
C PHE A 260 16.49 -13.28 25.52
N SER A 261 17.57 -13.96 25.91
CA SER A 261 18.67 -13.36 26.65
C SER A 261 19.99 -13.99 26.23
N MET A 262 21.08 -13.26 26.47
CA MET A 262 22.45 -13.58 26.03
C MET A 262 23.43 -12.76 26.89
N THR A 263 24.65 -13.24 27.16
CA THR A 263 25.66 -12.37 27.81
C THR A 263 26.24 -11.37 26.82
N LEU A 264 26.85 -10.29 27.31
CA LEU A 264 27.56 -9.33 26.45
C LEU A 264 28.72 -10.00 25.70
N SER A 265 29.50 -10.86 26.36
CA SER A 265 30.61 -11.58 25.72
C SER A 265 30.11 -12.51 24.59
N GLU A 266 29.07 -13.32 24.86
CA GLU A 266 28.43 -14.19 23.85
C GLU A 266 27.90 -13.40 22.65
N LEU A 267 27.23 -12.26 22.91
CA LEU A 267 26.61 -11.44 21.87
C LEU A 267 27.66 -10.79 20.96
N LEU A 268 28.79 -10.31 21.50
CA LEU A 268 29.86 -9.72 20.70
C LEU A 268 30.53 -10.76 19.79
N ASP A 269 30.80 -11.96 20.30
CA ASP A 269 31.41 -13.06 19.54
C ASP A 269 30.50 -13.56 18.41
N GLU A 270 29.21 -13.82 18.67
CA GLU A 270 28.26 -14.28 17.66
C GLU A 270 27.91 -13.19 16.63
N ALA A 271 27.82 -11.92 17.05
CA ALA A 271 27.69 -10.78 16.13
C ALA A 271 28.98 -10.49 15.33
N ARG A 272 30.13 -11.03 15.77
CA ARG A 272 31.47 -10.77 15.24
C ARG A 272 31.84 -9.28 15.24
N VAL A 273 31.26 -8.53 16.17
CA VAL A 273 31.55 -7.11 16.35
C VAL A 273 32.84 -7.01 17.14
N VAL A 274 33.88 -6.45 16.53
CA VAL A 274 35.17 -6.21 17.20
C VAL A 274 35.14 -4.82 17.84
N PRO A 275 35.06 -4.71 19.18
CA PRO A 275 35.08 -3.42 19.85
C PRO A 275 36.50 -2.81 19.84
N ILE A 276 36.55 -1.48 19.80
CA ILE A 276 37.76 -0.67 20.04
C ILE A 276 38.12 -0.73 21.54
N LEU A 277 37.09 -0.71 22.40
CA LEU A 277 37.18 -0.79 23.86
C LEU A 277 35.90 -1.39 24.42
N VAL A 278 36.02 -2.20 25.47
CA VAL A 278 34.92 -2.56 26.38
C VAL A 278 35.30 -2.06 27.77
N ASP A 279 34.35 -1.44 28.47
CA ASP A 279 34.49 -1.01 29.86
C ASP A 279 33.36 -1.59 30.72
N GLY A 280 33.73 -2.12 31.89
CA GLY A 280 32.89 -2.93 32.77
C GLY A 280 33.07 -4.44 32.58
N ASP A 281 32.00 -5.19 32.90
CA ASP A 281 31.98 -6.66 32.99
C ASP A 281 31.19 -7.27 31.82
N GLU A 282 31.78 -8.24 31.12
CA GLU A 282 31.20 -8.88 29.93
C GLU A 282 30.23 -10.03 30.24
N ASP A 283 30.21 -10.53 31.49
CA ASP A 283 29.27 -11.58 31.93
C ASP A 283 27.83 -11.02 32.21
N VAL A 284 27.57 -9.75 31.86
CA VAL A 284 26.25 -9.10 32.05
C VAL A 284 25.20 -9.67 31.08
N GLU A 285 24.04 -10.06 31.62
CA GLU A 285 22.89 -10.53 30.82
C GLU A 285 22.18 -9.37 30.12
N ILE A 286 21.95 -9.53 28.82
CA ILE A 286 21.18 -8.62 27.96
C ILE A 286 19.85 -9.32 27.64
N THR A 287 18.74 -8.59 27.77
CA THR A 287 17.37 -9.08 27.55
C THR A 287 16.64 -8.40 26.38
N GLY A 288 17.31 -7.45 25.72
CA GLY A 288 16.82 -6.78 24.52
C GLY A 288 17.87 -5.80 23.97
N ILE A 289 17.65 -5.32 22.74
CA ILE A 289 18.47 -4.28 22.09
C ILE A 289 17.54 -3.14 21.69
N GLN A 290 17.98 -1.89 21.84
CA GLN A 290 17.26 -0.69 21.39
C GLN A 290 18.22 0.39 20.88
N TRP A 291 17.76 1.24 19.97
CA TRP A 291 18.45 2.48 19.56
C TRP A 291 17.60 3.74 19.80
N ASP A 292 16.28 3.57 19.95
CA ASP A 292 15.37 4.62 20.41
C ASP A 292 15.30 4.62 21.95
N SER A 293 15.81 5.68 22.57
CA SER A 293 15.81 5.84 24.04
C SER A 293 14.41 5.84 24.64
N ARG A 294 13.38 6.15 23.84
CA ARG A 294 11.98 6.11 24.26
C ARG A 294 11.51 4.68 24.56
N GLN A 295 12.07 3.69 23.87
CA GLN A 295 11.68 2.26 23.89
C GLN A 295 12.56 1.37 24.78
N VAL A 296 13.55 1.94 25.46
CA VAL A 296 14.45 1.20 26.38
C VAL A 296 13.69 0.66 27.59
N MET A 297 13.98 -0.59 27.95
CA MET A 297 13.46 -1.30 29.13
C MET A 297 14.63 -1.80 30.00
N PRO A 298 14.41 -2.09 31.29
CA PRO A 298 15.44 -2.60 32.17
C PRO A 298 16.07 -3.91 31.66
N GLY A 299 17.39 -3.94 31.55
CA GLY A 299 18.13 -5.09 31.01
C GLY A 299 18.39 -5.04 29.49
N ASN A 300 18.03 -3.97 28.80
CA ASN A 300 18.38 -3.77 27.40
C ASN A 300 19.83 -3.28 27.21
N MET A 301 20.40 -3.60 26.05
CA MET A 301 21.51 -2.86 25.43
C MET A 301 20.94 -1.65 24.65
N PHE A 302 21.58 -0.50 24.77
CA PHE A 302 21.26 0.73 24.02
C PHE A 302 22.37 1.06 23.01
N VAL A 303 22.02 1.35 21.75
CA VAL A 303 22.97 1.77 20.70
C VAL A 303 22.80 3.25 20.39
N CYS A 304 23.84 4.03 20.65
CA CYS A 304 23.84 5.49 20.61
C CYS A 304 24.26 6.06 19.24
N GLY A 305 23.88 7.31 18.97
CA GLY A 305 24.32 8.08 17.79
C GLY A 305 23.63 7.74 16.47
N ILE A 306 22.57 6.93 16.50
CA ILE A 306 21.77 6.60 15.31
C ILE A 306 20.69 7.67 15.12
N GLY A 307 20.72 8.36 13.97
CA GLY A 307 19.74 9.39 13.60
C GLY A 307 20.02 10.81 14.13
N THR A 308 21.03 11.02 14.99
CA THR A 308 21.40 12.34 15.53
C THR A 308 22.90 12.64 15.39
N PRO A 309 23.30 13.88 15.08
CA PRO A 309 24.71 14.24 15.02
C PRO A 309 25.31 14.28 16.44
N SER A 310 26.27 13.39 16.70
CA SER A 310 26.93 13.19 18.00
C SER A 310 27.89 14.32 18.40
N SER A 311 27.37 15.54 18.56
CA SER A 311 28.15 16.78 18.71
C SER A 311 27.82 17.61 19.97
N SER A 312 26.77 17.28 20.72
CA SER A 312 26.43 17.94 21.98
C SER A 312 27.07 17.21 23.17
N THR A 313 27.66 17.97 24.09
CA THR A 313 28.21 17.43 25.36
C THR A 313 27.13 16.91 26.31
N GLU A 314 25.86 17.23 26.04
CA GLU A 314 24.69 16.59 26.61
C GLU A 314 24.08 15.69 25.53
N ASN A 315 23.96 14.38 25.82
CA ASN A 315 23.26 13.41 24.97
C ASN A 315 21.97 12.96 25.69
N PRO A 316 20.87 13.74 25.62
CA PRO A 316 19.62 13.39 26.30
C PRO A 316 19.11 11.95 26.05
N PRO A 317 19.21 11.37 24.82
CA PRO A 317 18.83 9.97 24.59
C PRO A 317 19.66 8.95 25.40
N LEU A 318 20.95 9.22 25.62
CA LEU A 318 21.82 8.37 26.43
C LEU A 318 21.40 8.42 27.91
N THR A 319 21.13 9.61 28.44
CA THR A 319 20.63 9.78 29.82
C THR A 319 19.29 9.06 30.00
N GLU A 320 18.33 9.26 29.09
CA GLU A 320 17.02 8.60 29.13
C GLU A 320 17.14 7.07 29.08
N ALA A 321 18.02 6.53 28.23
CA ALA A 321 18.26 5.09 28.13
C ALA A 321 18.83 4.51 29.44
N ILE A 322 19.78 5.20 30.08
CA ILE A 322 20.36 4.79 31.36
C ILE A 322 19.32 4.87 32.48
N GLU A 323 18.51 5.93 32.53
CA GLU A 323 17.44 6.10 33.53
C GLU A 323 16.34 5.01 33.42
N LYS A 324 16.10 4.48 32.21
CA LYS A 324 15.20 3.33 31.97
C LYS A 324 15.85 1.96 32.23
N GLY A 325 17.12 1.92 32.62
CA GLY A 325 17.80 0.69 33.00
C GLY A 325 18.52 -0.05 31.86
N ALA A 326 19.02 0.66 30.85
CA ALA A 326 20.01 0.10 29.94
C ALA A 326 21.25 -0.40 30.71
N VAL A 327 21.64 -1.66 30.49
CA VAL A 327 22.78 -2.31 31.18
C VAL A 327 24.07 -2.23 30.36
N VAL A 328 23.96 -2.09 29.05
CA VAL A 328 25.08 -1.87 28.12
C VAL A 328 24.76 -0.69 27.20
N VAL A 329 25.76 0.15 26.92
CA VAL A 329 25.71 1.23 25.92
C VAL A 329 26.75 0.95 24.84
N VAL A 330 26.33 0.96 23.57
CA VAL A 330 27.21 0.88 22.40
C VAL A 330 27.32 2.28 21.77
N ALA A 331 28.55 2.75 21.50
CA ALA A 331 28.79 4.09 20.96
C ALA A 331 29.99 4.11 19.99
N SER A 332 30.09 5.16 19.17
CA SER A 332 31.23 5.42 18.27
C SER A 332 32.26 6.42 18.83
N MET A 333 32.00 6.96 20.02
CA MET A 333 32.89 7.85 20.77
C MET A 333 32.82 7.52 22.26
N GLU A 334 33.84 7.91 23.03
CA GLU A 334 33.85 7.75 24.49
C GLU A 334 32.65 8.49 25.12
N VAL A 335 31.88 7.80 25.96
CA VAL A 335 30.70 8.33 26.64
C VAL A 335 30.83 8.18 28.16
N SER A 336 30.40 9.19 28.91
CA SER A 336 30.39 9.13 30.38
C SER A 336 29.10 8.48 30.86
N VAL A 337 29.21 7.28 31.44
CA VAL A 337 28.09 6.52 32.02
C VAL A 337 28.30 6.30 33.52
N GLN A 338 27.28 5.79 34.21
CA GLN A 338 27.35 5.43 35.63
C GLN A 338 28.11 4.09 35.81
N GLU A 339 28.78 3.88 36.95
CA GLU A 339 29.63 2.68 37.24
C GLU A 339 28.93 1.31 37.06
N ASN A 340 27.58 1.29 37.03
CA ASN A 340 26.80 0.07 36.83
C ASN A 340 26.57 -0.28 35.35
N VAL A 341 26.76 0.66 34.42
CA VAL A 341 26.47 0.49 32.98
C VAL A 341 27.76 0.14 32.24
N ARG A 342 27.71 -0.84 31.34
CA ARG A 342 28.87 -1.27 30.52
C ARG A 342 28.94 -0.41 29.26
N THR A 343 30.14 -0.09 28.79
CA THR A 343 30.33 0.68 27.54
C THR A 343 31.08 -0.15 26.51
N VAL A 344 30.59 -0.17 25.28
CA VAL A 344 31.21 -0.83 24.13
C VAL A 344 31.46 0.23 23.05
N LEU A 345 32.73 0.48 22.75
CA LEU A 345 33.15 1.44 21.72
C LEU A 345 33.37 0.69 20.39
N VAL A 346 32.73 1.15 19.31
CA VAL A 346 32.81 0.55 17.95
C VAL A 346 33.18 1.61 16.91
N GLU A 347 33.65 1.20 15.72
CA GLU A 347 33.93 2.16 14.63
C GLU A 347 32.64 2.74 14.00
N ASP A 348 31.60 1.92 13.85
CA ASP A 348 30.30 2.31 13.29
C ASP A 348 29.15 1.65 14.09
N THR A 349 28.27 2.49 14.65
CA THR A 349 27.11 2.01 15.41
C THR A 349 25.96 1.50 14.54
N VAL A 350 25.89 1.86 13.25
CA VAL A 350 24.85 1.37 12.32
C VAL A 350 25.13 -0.08 11.93
N THR A 351 26.35 -0.38 11.46
CA THR A 351 26.79 -1.76 11.18
C THR A 351 26.78 -2.61 12.45
N ALA A 352 27.14 -2.04 13.60
CA ALA A 352 27.05 -2.75 14.88
C ALA A 352 25.60 -3.08 15.25
N LEU A 353 24.65 -2.13 15.19
CA LEU A 353 23.23 -2.37 15.52
C LEU A 353 22.66 -3.54 14.72
N SER A 354 22.92 -3.58 13.42
CA SER A 354 22.45 -4.66 12.56
C SER A 354 23.05 -6.02 12.93
N SER A 355 24.38 -6.06 13.15
CA SER A 355 25.10 -7.29 13.48
C SER A 355 24.68 -7.84 14.86
N LEU A 356 24.52 -6.96 15.85
CA LEU A 356 24.07 -7.29 17.21
C LEU A 356 22.62 -7.77 17.21
N SER A 357 21.74 -7.10 16.45
CA SER A 357 20.33 -7.49 16.32
C SER A 357 20.20 -8.85 15.64
N ALA A 358 20.93 -9.09 14.55
CA ALA A 358 20.98 -10.38 13.89
C ALA A 358 21.45 -11.50 14.83
N ALA A 359 22.49 -11.27 15.64
CA ALA A 359 23.00 -12.27 16.58
C ALA A 359 22.05 -12.54 17.77
N PHE A 360 21.56 -11.48 18.42
CA PHE A 360 20.68 -11.57 19.60
C PHE A 360 19.38 -12.34 19.29
N TYR A 361 18.77 -12.06 18.14
CA TYR A 361 17.57 -12.75 17.65
C TYR A 361 17.89 -14.09 16.93
N ARG A 362 19.13 -14.58 17.03
CA ARG A 362 19.61 -15.88 16.53
C ARG A 362 19.54 -16.09 15.02
N ASN A 363 19.83 -15.04 14.26
CA ASN A 363 19.94 -15.02 12.79
C ASN A 363 18.68 -15.59 12.08
N PRO A 364 17.47 -15.09 12.37
CA PRO A 364 16.22 -15.79 12.04
C PRO A 364 15.97 -15.99 10.54
N SER A 365 16.56 -15.16 9.68
CA SER A 365 16.53 -15.34 8.21
C SER A 365 17.27 -16.59 7.71
N LYS A 366 18.01 -17.31 8.57
CA LYS A 366 18.70 -18.57 8.24
C LYS A 366 17.84 -19.81 8.48
N GLU A 367 16.84 -19.71 9.35
CA GLU A 367 15.96 -20.82 9.75
C GLU A 367 14.71 -20.95 8.87
N MET A 368 14.50 -20.02 7.92
CA MET A 368 13.35 -19.96 7.01
C MET A 368 13.77 -19.65 5.57
N SER A 369 12.85 -19.80 4.60
CA SER A 369 13.07 -19.36 3.22
C SER A 369 12.69 -17.88 3.03
N VAL A 370 13.66 -16.98 2.87
CA VAL A 370 13.40 -15.54 2.69
C VAL A 370 13.37 -15.13 1.21
N VAL A 371 12.30 -14.48 0.77
CA VAL A 371 12.14 -13.92 -0.59
C VAL A 371 12.15 -12.39 -0.51
N GLY A 372 13.14 -11.75 -1.14
CA GLY A 372 13.27 -10.30 -1.21
C GLY A 372 12.82 -9.76 -2.56
N ILE A 373 11.84 -8.85 -2.56
CA ILE A 373 11.27 -8.25 -3.76
C ILE A 373 11.65 -6.76 -3.83
N CYS A 374 12.44 -6.39 -4.84
CA CYS A 374 12.94 -5.03 -5.04
C CYS A 374 12.50 -4.44 -6.40
N GLY A 375 12.61 -3.12 -6.51
CA GLY A 375 12.19 -2.33 -7.67
C GLY A 375 11.30 -1.17 -7.28
N SER A 376 10.92 -0.32 -8.24
CA SER A 376 10.09 0.85 -8.00
C SER A 376 8.65 0.44 -7.69
N ASN A 377 7.97 -0.17 -8.67
CA ASN A 377 6.54 -0.51 -8.63
C ASN A 377 6.29 -2.03 -8.52
N GLY A 378 5.10 -2.41 -8.05
CA GLY A 378 4.63 -3.80 -8.02
C GLY A 378 5.16 -4.66 -6.86
N LYS A 379 6.08 -4.14 -6.03
CA LYS A 379 6.66 -4.87 -4.87
C LYS A 379 5.59 -5.46 -3.95
N ALA A 380 4.66 -4.63 -3.46
CA ALA A 380 3.59 -5.05 -2.56
C ALA A 380 2.63 -6.07 -3.19
N SER A 381 2.15 -5.85 -4.42
CA SER A 381 1.25 -6.82 -5.08
C SER A 381 1.93 -8.17 -5.32
N THR A 382 3.21 -8.15 -5.71
CA THR A 382 4.01 -9.37 -5.87
C THR A 382 4.25 -10.07 -4.53
N SER A 383 4.42 -9.34 -3.42
CA SER A 383 4.69 -9.96 -2.11
C SER A 383 3.46 -10.66 -1.52
N PHE A 384 2.26 -10.15 -1.74
CA PHE A 384 1.00 -10.84 -1.40
C PHE A 384 0.79 -12.12 -2.25
N LEU A 385 0.99 -12.05 -3.57
CA LEU A 385 0.91 -13.21 -4.45
C LEU A 385 1.93 -14.32 -4.07
N VAL A 386 3.17 -13.94 -3.81
CA VAL A 386 4.21 -14.91 -3.42
C VAL A 386 3.93 -15.50 -2.03
N LYS A 387 3.37 -14.73 -1.09
CA LYS A 387 2.91 -15.25 0.22
C LYS A 387 1.84 -16.33 0.03
N SER A 388 0.80 -16.05 -0.76
CA SER A 388 -0.30 -16.98 -0.99
C SER A 388 0.15 -18.27 -1.67
N MET A 389 1.06 -18.23 -2.65
CA MET A 389 1.70 -19.45 -3.20
C MET A 389 2.44 -20.31 -2.15
N PHE A 390 3.01 -19.73 -1.09
CA PHE A 390 3.59 -20.53 -0.01
C PHE A 390 2.51 -21.10 0.93
N GLU A 391 1.45 -20.35 1.19
CA GLU A 391 0.35 -20.78 2.06
C GLU A 391 -0.52 -21.87 1.40
N ALA A 392 -0.72 -21.83 0.08
CA ALA A 392 -1.28 -22.93 -0.70
C ALA A 392 -0.46 -24.22 -0.59
N MET A 393 0.86 -24.14 -0.38
CA MET A 393 1.72 -25.29 -0.03
C MET A 393 1.66 -25.68 1.46
N GLU A 394 0.62 -25.29 2.20
CA GLU A 394 0.44 -25.51 3.65
C GLU A 394 1.55 -24.91 4.52
N LYS A 395 2.34 -23.95 4.02
CA LYS A 395 3.44 -23.32 4.80
C LYS A 395 3.01 -22.01 5.44
N LYS A 396 3.01 -21.97 6.78
CA LYS A 396 2.96 -20.72 7.55
C LYS A 396 4.03 -19.76 7.03
N THR A 397 3.62 -18.58 6.56
CA THR A 397 4.50 -17.66 5.83
C THR A 397 4.31 -16.23 6.32
N GLY A 398 5.41 -15.63 6.76
CA GLY A 398 5.47 -14.23 7.13
C GLY A 398 5.44 -13.31 5.90
N LEU A 399 4.91 -12.11 6.09
CA LEU A 399 4.94 -11.05 5.08
C LEU A 399 5.41 -9.74 5.72
N ILE A 400 6.32 -9.04 5.05
CA ILE A 400 6.79 -7.71 5.44
C ILE A 400 6.57 -6.77 4.26
N SER A 401 5.65 -5.81 4.42
CA SER A 401 5.15 -4.99 3.32
C SER A 401 4.71 -3.60 3.77
N SER A 402 4.78 -2.66 2.84
CA SER A 402 4.24 -1.30 2.90
C SER A 402 2.73 -1.18 3.12
N ILE A 403 2.00 -2.30 3.09
CA ILE A 403 0.56 -2.36 3.37
C ILE A 403 0.30 -2.88 4.80
N ALA A 404 0.98 -3.97 5.17
CA ALA A 404 0.89 -4.59 6.49
C ALA A 404 1.98 -5.65 6.67
N ASN A 405 2.40 -5.85 7.92
CA ASN A 405 3.28 -6.93 8.32
C ASN A 405 2.43 -8.08 8.93
N TYR A 406 2.73 -9.33 8.56
CA TYR A 406 2.03 -10.54 9.04
C TYR A 406 3.04 -11.57 9.54
N VAL A 407 2.74 -12.24 10.66
CA VAL A 407 3.60 -13.30 11.20
C VAL A 407 3.34 -14.63 10.47
N PHE A 408 2.07 -14.96 10.23
CA PHE A 408 1.60 -16.07 9.40
C PHE A 408 0.10 -15.90 9.06
N GLY A 409 -0.36 -16.41 7.91
CA GLY A 409 -1.79 -16.41 7.56
C GLY A 409 -2.39 -15.01 7.56
N LYS A 410 -3.52 -14.82 8.24
CA LYS A 410 -4.18 -13.51 8.43
C LYS A 410 -3.72 -12.77 9.72
N LYS A 411 -2.75 -13.31 10.47
CA LYS A 411 -2.27 -12.74 11.75
C LYS A 411 -1.30 -11.58 11.50
N LYS A 412 -1.83 -10.36 11.46
CA LYS A 412 -1.06 -9.10 11.40
C LYS A 412 -0.19 -8.93 12.65
N ALA A 413 0.98 -8.31 12.49
CA ALA A 413 1.82 -7.86 13.59
C ALA A 413 1.48 -6.41 14.00
N ASP A 414 1.67 -6.06 15.27
CA ASP A 414 1.37 -4.73 15.82
C ASP A 414 2.19 -3.60 15.17
N ILE A 415 3.36 -3.93 14.60
CA ILE A 415 4.25 -2.96 13.94
C ILE A 415 3.78 -2.74 12.50
N THR A 416 3.08 -1.64 12.25
CA THR A 416 2.48 -1.33 10.93
C THR A 416 3.38 -0.52 9.98
N ASN A 417 4.64 -0.25 10.35
CA ASN A 417 5.54 0.54 9.50
C ASN A 417 6.22 -0.35 8.42
N PRO A 418 6.23 0.03 7.13
CA PRO A 418 7.13 -0.55 6.13
C PRO A 418 8.61 -0.50 6.54
N ASP A 419 9.06 0.67 6.99
CA ASP A 419 10.48 0.95 7.21
C ASP A 419 10.94 0.44 8.58
N LEU A 420 10.97 -0.88 8.73
CA LEU A 420 11.46 -1.58 9.91
C LEU A 420 12.99 -1.37 10.05
N ASP A 421 13.40 -0.85 11.19
CA ASP A 421 14.80 -0.81 11.59
C ASP A 421 15.34 -2.21 11.91
N ALA A 422 16.66 -2.33 12.09
CA ALA A 422 17.31 -3.61 12.32
C ALA A 422 16.80 -4.37 13.56
N VAL A 423 16.43 -3.67 14.65
CA VAL A 423 15.89 -4.31 15.86
C VAL A 423 14.50 -4.85 15.56
N SER A 424 13.61 -3.99 15.05
CA SER A 424 12.23 -4.34 14.75
C SER A 424 12.12 -5.47 13.73
N LEU A 425 12.96 -5.45 12.69
CA LEU A 425 12.97 -6.47 11.65
C LEU A 425 13.47 -7.83 12.15
N HIS A 426 14.63 -7.88 12.81
CA HIS A 426 15.15 -9.16 13.32
C HIS A 426 14.25 -9.72 14.44
N LYS A 427 13.63 -8.85 15.26
CA LYS A 427 12.59 -9.28 16.21
C LYS A 427 11.40 -9.91 15.50
N LEU A 428 10.83 -9.24 14.49
CA LEU A 428 9.66 -9.74 13.75
C LEU A 428 9.97 -11.08 13.05
N LEU A 429 11.13 -11.20 12.40
CA LEU A 429 11.59 -12.46 11.81
C LEU A 429 11.77 -13.57 12.86
N ALA A 430 12.25 -13.24 14.06
CA ALA A 430 12.34 -14.20 15.15
C ALA A 430 10.97 -14.62 15.72
N THR A 431 10.00 -13.70 15.80
CA THR A 431 8.60 -14.02 16.11
C THR A 431 8.00 -14.94 15.02
N MET A 432 8.32 -14.73 13.74
CA MET A 432 7.93 -15.64 12.66
C MET A 432 8.51 -17.06 12.85
N VAL A 433 9.81 -17.21 13.09
CA VAL A 433 10.43 -18.52 13.40
C VAL A 433 9.77 -19.18 14.62
N HIS A 434 9.49 -18.41 15.67
CA HIS A 434 8.88 -18.92 16.91
C HIS A 434 7.41 -19.37 16.77
N ASN A 435 6.75 -19.01 15.66
CA ASN A 435 5.39 -19.45 15.32
C ASN A 435 5.40 -20.42 14.11
N ASP A 436 6.52 -21.11 13.89
CA ASP A 436 6.73 -22.15 12.88
C ASP A 436 6.58 -21.66 11.41
N ALA A 437 6.87 -20.38 11.14
CA ALA A 437 6.85 -19.83 9.79
C ALA A 437 8.06 -20.32 8.97
N GLY A 438 7.81 -21.20 7.99
CA GLY A 438 8.85 -21.79 7.13
C GLY A 438 9.34 -20.87 6.00
N ALA A 439 8.68 -19.74 5.77
CA ALA A 439 9.08 -18.74 4.79
C ALA A 439 8.73 -17.31 5.26
N CYS A 440 9.42 -16.33 4.70
CA CYS A 440 9.04 -14.92 4.78
C CYS A 440 9.20 -14.27 3.41
N VAL A 441 8.19 -13.51 2.99
CA VAL A 441 8.23 -12.67 1.79
C VAL A 441 8.35 -11.23 2.24
N MET A 442 9.29 -10.47 1.68
CA MET A 442 9.46 -9.07 2.05
C MET A 442 9.72 -8.14 0.87
N GLU A 443 9.14 -6.94 0.96
CA GLU A 443 9.60 -5.82 0.15
C GLU A 443 11.01 -5.40 0.60
N VAL A 444 11.90 -5.18 -0.36
CA VAL A 444 13.28 -4.74 -0.13
C VAL A 444 13.41 -3.30 -0.62
N GLY A 445 13.70 -2.39 0.31
CA GLY A 445 13.94 -0.97 0.05
C GLY A 445 15.38 -0.58 0.36
N GLU A 446 15.73 0.69 0.15
CA GLU A 446 17.11 1.21 0.26
C GLU A 446 17.77 0.97 1.62
N VAL A 447 16.99 0.93 2.71
CA VAL A 447 17.49 0.68 4.07
C VAL A 447 17.86 -0.80 4.29
N SER A 448 17.20 -1.72 3.56
CA SER A 448 17.30 -3.18 3.75
C SER A 448 18.69 -3.74 3.50
N ASP A 449 19.53 -3.05 2.73
CA ASP A 449 20.92 -3.41 2.44
C ASP A 449 21.76 -3.68 3.69
N SER A 450 21.58 -2.80 4.67
CA SER A 450 22.33 -2.72 5.93
C SER A 450 21.95 -3.83 6.91
N LEU A 451 20.81 -4.49 6.73
CA LEU A 451 20.12 -5.22 7.80
C LEU A 451 20.61 -6.66 8.03
N ASN A 452 21.77 -7.07 7.48
CA ASN A 452 22.38 -8.40 7.65
C ASN A 452 21.42 -9.60 7.44
N LEU A 453 20.53 -9.47 6.45
CA LEU A 453 19.56 -10.49 6.06
C LEU A 453 20.18 -11.51 5.08
N ASP A 454 19.76 -12.76 5.22
CA ASP A 454 20.18 -13.88 4.37
C ASP A 454 19.03 -14.34 3.47
N PHE A 455 19.11 -14.03 2.18
CA PHE A 455 18.00 -14.21 1.22
C PHE A 455 18.15 -15.50 0.40
N ASN A 456 17.04 -16.21 0.19
CA ASN A 456 16.96 -17.37 -0.70
C ASN A 456 16.56 -16.98 -2.13
N ILE A 457 15.75 -15.94 -2.31
CA ILE A 457 15.33 -15.48 -3.64
C ILE A 457 15.43 -13.95 -3.70
N ALA A 458 16.02 -13.44 -4.78
CA ALA A 458 15.99 -12.03 -5.14
C ALA A 458 15.08 -11.82 -6.36
N VAL A 459 14.09 -10.94 -6.24
CA VAL A 459 13.10 -10.64 -7.29
C VAL A 459 13.22 -9.17 -7.69
N PHE A 460 13.38 -8.90 -8.99
CA PHE A 460 13.45 -7.54 -9.55
C PHE A 460 12.24 -7.28 -10.45
N THR A 461 11.38 -6.33 -10.06
CA THR A 461 10.14 -6.02 -10.79
C THR A 461 10.33 -4.98 -11.90
N ASN A 462 11.00 -3.87 -11.60
CA ASN A 462 11.31 -2.75 -12.51
C ASN A 462 12.17 -1.70 -11.78
N LEU A 463 12.92 -0.89 -12.52
CA LEU A 463 13.57 0.33 -12.07
C LEU A 463 13.05 1.50 -12.92
N MET A 464 11.97 2.13 -12.46
CA MET A 464 11.51 3.39 -13.05
C MET A 464 12.60 4.46 -12.88
N GLN A 465 13.01 5.05 -14.00
CA GLN A 465 13.71 6.32 -13.95
C GLN A 465 12.70 7.40 -13.51
N LEU A 466 12.93 8.01 -12.34
CA LEU A 466 12.22 9.24 -11.98
C LEU A 466 12.64 10.31 -12.99
N ASN A 467 11.68 10.81 -13.76
CA ASN A 467 11.94 11.80 -14.79
C ASN A 467 12.27 13.15 -14.15
N ASP A 468 13.42 13.70 -14.59
CA ASP A 468 14.13 14.85 -14.06
C ASP A 468 14.46 14.83 -12.55
N SER A 469 15.74 14.95 -12.15
CA SER A 469 16.88 15.44 -12.93
C SER A 469 17.56 14.41 -13.85
N ALA A 470 17.75 14.77 -15.12
CA ALA A 470 18.61 14.08 -16.09
C ALA A 470 20.14 14.15 -15.78
N GLU A 471 20.55 14.14 -14.50
CA GLU A 471 21.97 13.99 -14.11
C GLU A 471 22.18 13.20 -12.81
N ARG A 472 21.34 12.17 -12.57
CA ARG A 472 21.63 11.02 -11.69
C ARG A 472 20.60 9.90 -11.86
N MET A 473 21.05 8.65 -11.90
CA MET A 473 20.22 7.57 -11.32
C MET A 473 20.14 7.84 -9.82
N ASP A 474 19.10 7.39 -9.10
CA ASP A 474 19.27 7.26 -7.65
C ASP A 474 20.31 6.17 -7.40
N GLU A 475 21.53 6.60 -7.13
CA GLU A 475 22.69 5.73 -6.92
C GLU A 475 22.45 4.80 -5.72
N LYS A 476 21.65 5.20 -4.72
CA LYS A 476 21.29 4.35 -3.57
C LYS A 476 20.29 3.27 -3.96
N HIS A 477 19.20 3.64 -4.62
CA HIS A 477 18.17 2.69 -5.03
C HIS A 477 18.74 1.65 -6.03
N SER A 478 19.52 2.13 -7.00
CA SER A 478 20.32 1.32 -7.91
C SER A 478 21.30 0.41 -7.15
N HIS A 479 22.03 0.93 -6.16
CA HIS A 479 22.98 0.14 -5.36
C HIS A 479 22.30 -0.91 -4.49
N SER A 480 21.11 -0.65 -3.93
CA SER A 480 20.40 -1.63 -3.11
C SER A 480 19.89 -2.83 -3.93
N ILE A 481 19.30 -2.56 -5.10
CA ILE A 481 18.97 -3.62 -6.08
C ILE A 481 20.24 -4.40 -6.45
N SER A 482 21.37 -3.70 -6.68
CA SER A 482 22.66 -4.34 -6.95
C SER A 482 23.11 -5.26 -5.81
N ASN A 483 23.01 -4.81 -4.56
CA ASN A 483 23.53 -5.48 -3.38
C ASN A 483 22.71 -6.71 -2.99
N LEU A 484 21.38 -6.67 -3.14
CA LEU A 484 20.53 -7.85 -2.99
C LEU A 484 20.96 -8.96 -3.96
N PHE A 485 21.12 -8.63 -5.24
CA PHE A 485 21.53 -9.61 -6.26
C PHE A 485 23.02 -9.99 -6.16
N ALA A 486 23.88 -9.13 -5.62
CA ALA A 486 25.29 -9.45 -5.35
C ALA A 486 25.46 -10.50 -4.25
N LYS A 487 24.55 -10.54 -3.26
CA LYS A 487 24.49 -11.58 -2.22
C LYS A 487 24.06 -12.96 -2.77
N MET A 488 23.50 -13.03 -3.99
CA MET A 488 23.07 -14.28 -4.63
C MET A 488 24.27 -15.10 -5.16
N VAL A 489 24.92 -15.85 -4.27
CA VAL A 489 26.15 -16.63 -4.60
C VAL A 489 26.05 -18.17 -4.60
N ASP A 490 25.16 -18.81 -3.82
CA ASP A 490 25.06 -20.28 -3.76
C ASP A 490 24.01 -20.83 -4.74
N PRO A 491 24.41 -21.57 -5.80
CA PRO A 491 23.47 -22.09 -6.80
C PRO A 491 22.56 -23.23 -6.33
N LYS A 492 22.70 -23.70 -5.08
CA LYS A 492 21.81 -24.72 -4.49
C LYS A 492 20.71 -24.12 -3.61
N ARG A 493 20.92 -22.90 -3.10
CA ARG A 493 20.01 -22.22 -2.17
C ARG A 493 19.37 -20.99 -2.78
N HIS A 494 20.11 -20.28 -3.64
CA HIS A 494 19.72 -18.97 -4.15
C HIS A 494 19.11 -19.07 -5.55
N ALA A 495 18.13 -18.21 -5.83
CA ALA A 495 17.60 -17.98 -7.16
C ALA A 495 17.39 -16.48 -7.44
N LYS A 496 17.47 -16.11 -8.72
CA LYS A 496 17.24 -14.76 -9.23
C LYS A 496 15.98 -14.77 -10.09
N VAL A 497 15.05 -13.84 -9.85
CA VAL A 497 13.85 -13.64 -10.67
C VAL A 497 13.87 -12.22 -11.23
N VAL A 498 13.79 -12.08 -12.56
CA VAL A 498 14.10 -10.80 -13.23
C VAL A 498 13.13 -10.51 -14.38
N ASN A 499 12.53 -9.33 -14.37
CA ASN A 499 11.77 -8.78 -15.49
C ASN A 499 12.71 -8.43 -16.67
N LEU A 500 12.50 -8.99 -17.86
CA LEU A 500 13.31 -8.67 -19.06
C LEU A 500 12.81 -7.46 -19.87
N ASP A 501 11.65 -6.90 -19.55
CA ASP A 501 11.18 -5.66 -20.17
C ASP A 501 11.90 -4.42 -19.63
N ASP A 502 12.59 -4.56 -18.50
CA ASP A 502 13.32 -3.47 -17.85
C ASP A 502 14.75 -3.33 -18.39
N SER A 503 15.15 -2.09 -18.74
CA SER A 503 16.47 -1.81 -19.32
C SER A 503 17.65 -2.11 -18.40
N TYR A 504 17.42 -2.18 -17.08
CA TYR A 504 18.42 -2.46 -16.05
C TYR A 504 18.63 -3.97 -15.83
N ALA A 505 17.72 -4.82 -16.30
CA ALA A 505 17.76 -6.28 -16.11
C ALA A 505 19.10 -6.96 -16.47
N PRO A 506 19.80 -6.61 -17.58
CA PRO A 506 21.09 -7.24 -17.89
C PRO A 506 22.18 -6.94 -16.86
N PHE A 507 22.11 -5.80 -16.18
CA PHE A 507 23.03 -5.44 -15.10
C PHE A 507 22.69 -6.19 -13.80
N VAL A 508 21.40 -6.34 -13.48
CA VAL A 508 20.91 -7.09 -12.31
C VAL A 508 21.30 -8.57 -12.39
N ILE A 509 21.07 -9.20 -13.55
CA ILE A 509 21.43 -10.61 -13.83
C ILE A 509 22.92 -10.88 -13.59
N ALA A 510 23.77 -9.91 -13.96
CA ALA A 510 25.22 -10.00 -13.88
C ALA A 510 25.82 -9.84 -12.46
N GLN A 511 25.02 -9.45 -11.45
CA GLN A 511 25.49 -9.39 -10.06
C GLN A 511 25.57 -10.79 -9.42
N GLY A 512 26.42 -10.96 -8.40
CA GLY A 512 26.52 -12.23 -7.66
C GLY A 512 27.17 -13.34 -8.49
N SER A 513 26.75 -14.59 -8.27
CA SER A 513 27.26 -15.74 -9.04
C SER A 513 26.53 -15.91 -10.38
N ALA A 514 27.28 -16.31 -11.41
CA ALA A 514 26.74 -16.72 -12.71
C ALA A 514 26.25 -18.18 -12.73
N ASP A 515 26.60 -18.98 -11.73
CA ASP A 515 26.11 -20.36 -11.58
C ASP A 515 24.71 -20.41 -10.93
N VAL A 516 24.27 -19.33 -10.28
CA VAL A 516 22.96 -19.22 -9.62
C VAL A 516 21.85 -19.17 -10.67
N PRO A 517 20.78 -19.99 -10.54
CA PRO A 517 19.69 -20.00 -11.50
C PRO A 517 18.99 -18.64 -11.60
N VAL A 518 18.75 -18.22 -12.83
CA VAL A 518 17.96 -17.05 -13.20
C VAL A 518 16.68 -17.55 -13.86
N ILE A 519 15.52 -17.16 -13.34
CA ILE A 519 14.22 -17.32 -14.02
C ILE A 519 13.79 -15.93 -14.51
N THR A 520 13.46 -15.84 -15.78
CA THR A 520 13.10 -14.58 -16.43
C THR A 520 11.60 -14.50 -16.70
N PHE A 521 11.01 -13.31 -16.52
CA PHE A 521 9.63 -13.05 -16.90
C PHE A 521 9.53 -11.80 -17.78
N SER A 522 8.50 -11.74 -18.63
CA SER A 522 8.27 -10.61 -19.53
C SER A 522 6.87 -10.62 -20.14
N MET A 523 6.35 -9.44 -20.49
CA MET A 523 5.16 -9.27 -21.34
C MET A 523 5.50 -9.06 -22.83
N ASN A 524 6.65 -8.46 -23.19
CA ASN A 524 6.99 -8.19 -24.60
C ASN A 524 8.03 -9.17 -25.18
N ASN A 525 8.95 -9.68 -24.36
CA ASN A 525 10.02 -10.59 -24.79
C ASN A 525 9.62 -12.07 -24.73
N ARG A 526 9.28 -12.63 -25.89
CA ARG A 526 8.86 -14.04 -26.07
C ARG A 526 9.92 -15.09 -25.69
N ASP A 527 11.18 -14.69 -25.53
CA ASP A 527 12.28 -15.60 -25.16
C ASP A 527 12.43 -15.76 -23.62
N ALA A 528 11.64 -15.05 -22.81
CA ALA A 528 11.62 -15.20 -21.34
C ALA A 528 11.12 -16.59 -20.90
N ASP A 529 11.54 -17.06 -19.72
CA ASP A 529 11.11 -18.34 -19.15
C ASP A 529 9.59 -18.37 -18.90
N VAL A 530 9.07 -17.29 -18.30
CA VAL A 530 7.65 -17.06 -18.00
C VAL A 530 7.11 -15.94 -18.90
N PHE A 531 6.12 -16.25 -19.73
CA PHE A 531 5.60 -15.34 -20.76
C PHE A 531 4.10 -15.55 -21.02
N PRO A 532 3.26 -14.50 -21.08
CA PRO A 532 1.83 -14.61 -21.37
C PRO A 532 1.57 -14.87 -22.85
N LEU A 533 0.87 -15.96 -23.17
CA LEU A 533 0.44 -16.31 -24.53
C LEU A 533 -0.86 -15.61 -24.93
N ASP A 534 -1.77 -15.44 -23.97
CA ASP A 534 -3.00 -14.63 -24.08
C ASP A 534 -3.29 -13.95 -22.73
N VAL A 535 -3.92 -12.77 -22.78
CA VAL A 535 -4.33 -11.98 -21.61
C VAL A 535 -5.63 -11.26 -21.94
N GLN A 536 -6.67 -11.50 -21.16
CA GLN A 536 -7.97 -10.87 -21.29
C GLN A 536 -8.26 -10.08 -20.02
N LEU A 537 -8.54 -8.79 -20.17
CA LEU A 537 -8.76 -7.86 -19.06
C LEU A 537 -10.23 -7.50 -19.00
N SER A 538 -10.82 -7.58 -17.82
CA SER A 538 -12.17 -7.08 -17.53
C SER A 538 -12.16 -6.21 -16.27
N LEU A 539 -13.33 -5.69 -15.91
CA LEU A 539 -13.54 -4.88 -14.70
C LEU A 539 -13.59 -5.70 -13.40
N PHE A 540 -13.67 -7.03 -13.49
CA PHE A 540 -13.85 -7.93 -12.34
C PHE A 540 -12.73 -8.99 -12.25
N GLU A 541 -12.33 -9.55 -13.39
CA GLU A 541 -11.34 -10.63 -13.50
C GLU A 541 -10.28 -10.32 -14.58
N THR A 542 -9.05 -10.82 -14.36
CA THR A 542 -7.96 -10.91 -15.35
C THR A 542 -7.71 -12.38 -15.66
N ASP A 543 -8.09 -12.82 -16.87
CA ASP A 543 -7.79 -14.15 -17.39
C ASP A 543 -6.46 -14.15 -18.15
N MET A 544 -5.62 -15.16 -17.95
CA MET A 544 -4.39 -15.31 -18.73
C MET A 544 -3.90 -16.75 -18.91
N LEU A 545 -3.34 -17.01 -20.10
CA LEU A 545 -2.64 -18.25 -20.43
C LEU A 545 -1.12 -17.98 -20.39
N VAL A 546 -0.40 -18.53 -19.42
CA VAL A 546 1.04 -18.30 -19.23
C VAL A 546 1.85 -19.52 -19.66
N ARG A 547 2.86 -19.30 -20.52
CA ARG A 547 3.90 -20.30 -20.82
C ARG A 547 4.96 -20.25 -19.71
N THR A 548 5.32 -21.40 -19.17
CA THR A 548 6.47 -21.60 -18.26
C THR A 548 7.44 -22.65 -18.83
N PRO A 549 8.65 -22.84 -18.27
CA PRO A 549 9.56 -23.92 -18.69
C PRO A 549 9.03 -25.34 -18.40
N ARG A 550 8.00 -25.49 -17.56
CA ARG A 550 7.44 -26.77 -17.11
C ARG A 550 6.11 -27.14 -17.76
N GLY A 551 5.51 -26.21 -18.51
CA GLY A 551 4.18 -26.34 -19.11
C GLY A 551 3.51 -24.99 -19.26
N ASN A 552 2.33 -24.96 -19.87
CA ASN A 552 1.45 -23.80 -19.78
C ASN A 552 0.60 -23.92 -18.51
N VAL A 553 0.19 -22.78 -17.95
CA VAL A 553 -0.85 -22.66 -16.93
C VAL A 553 -1.91 -21.67 -17.39
N GLU A 554 -3.15 -21.93 -17.04
CA GLU A 554 -4.28 -21.00 -17.16
C GLU A 554 -4.53 -20.45 -15.75
N ILE A 555 -4.79 -19.14 -15.64
CA ILE A 555 -4.96 -18.41 -14.38
C ILE A 555 -6.11 -17.42 -14.58
N SER A 556 -7.05 -17.38 -13.64
CA SER A 556 -8.08 -16.34 -13.53
C SER A 556 -7.95 -15.62 -12.19
N SER A 557 -7.72 -14.30 -12.20
CA SER A 557 -7.34 -13.54 -11.00
C SER A 557 -8.15 -12.25 -10.85
N GLY A 558 -8.68 -11.97 -9.66
CA GLY A 558 -9.34 -10.71 -9.33
C GLY A 558 -8.43 -9.47 -9.38
N LEU A 559 -7.10 -9.66 -9.49
CA LEU A 559 -6.16 -8.55 -9.64
C LEU A 559 -6.25 -7.92 -11.03
N LEU A 560 -6.92 -6.76 -11.10
CA LEU A 560 -7.23 -6.08 -12.34
C LEU A 560 -6.00 -5.49 -13.06
N GLY A 561 -5.94 -5.68 -14.38
CA GLY A 561 -5.15 -4.85 -15.29
C GLY A 561 -3.66 -5.19 -15.46
N ARG A 562 -3.03 -4.57 -16.47
CA ARG A 562 -1.68 -4.93 -16.95
C ARG A 562 -0.55 -4.73 -15.92
N SER A 563 -0.72 -3.82 -14.97
CA SER A 563 0.21 -3.62 -13.85
C SER A 563 0.27 -4.85 -12.93
N ASN A 564 -0.89 -5.45 -12.65
CA ASN A 564 -0.99 -6.68 -11.88
C ASN A 564 -0.56 -7.92 -12.69
N VAL A 565 -0.75 -7.94 -14.01
CA VAL A 565 -0.19 -8.99 -14.89
C VAL A 565 1.34 -9.13 -14.74
N TYR A 566 2.10 -8.03 -14.64
CA TYR A 566 3.54 -8.12 -14.32
C TYR A 566 3.81 -8.75 -12.94
N CYS A 567 2.96 -8.49 -11.95
CA CYS A 567 3.09 -9.04 -10.59
C CYS A 567 2.76 -10.53 -10.55
N ILE A 568 1.74 -10.97 -11.31
CA ILE A 568 1.38 -12.38 -11.52
C ILE A 568 2.52 -13.12 -12.23
N LEU A 569 3.08 -12.55 -13.31
CA LEU A 569 4.22 -13.15 -14.01
C LEU A 569 5.47 -13.25 -13.13
N ALA A 570 5.71 -12.27 -12.26
CA ALA A 570 6.78 -12.31 -11.25
C ALA A 570 6.53 -13.42 -10.22
N ALA A 571 5.30 -13.57 -9.73
CA ALA A 571 4.91 -14.65 -8.81
C ALA A 571 5.09 -16.02 -9.45
N VAL A 572 4.55 -16.26 -10.65
CA VAL A 572 4.76 -17.51 -11.41
C VAL A 572 6.26 -17.82 -11.57
N ALA A 573 7.09 -16.81 -11.87
CA ALA A 573 8.54 -17.00 -11.98
C ALA A 573 9.22 -17.36 -10.64
N VAL A 574 8.76 -16.83 -9.50
CA VAL A 574 9.18 -17.29 -8.17
C VAL A 574 8.76 -18.74 -7.93
N GLY A 575 7.50 -19.10 -8.22
CA GLY A 575 7.00 -20.46 -8.05
C GLY A 575 7.77 -21.50 -8.89
N ILE A 576 8.15 -21.12 -10.11
CA ILE A 576 9.05 -21.91 -10.96
C ILE A 576 10.46 -22.01 -10.35
N ALA A 577 11.02 -20.92 -9.82
CA ALA A 577 12.37 -20.88 -9.24
C ALA A 577 12.55 -21.82 -8.03
N ILE A 578 11.55 -21.91 -7.14
CA ILE A 578 11.52 -22.88 -6.02
C ILE A 578 10.78 -24.19 -6.33
N ASN A 579 10.45 -24.43 -7.60
CA ASN A 579 9.89 -25.68 -8.10
C ASN A 579 8.56 -26.12 -7.42
N ILE A 580 7.68 -25.17 -7.12
CA ILE A 580 6.29 -25.41 -6.67
C ILE A 580 5.53 -26.21 -7.76
N PRO A 581 4.62 -27.15 -7.45
CA PRO A 581 3.74 -27.76 -8.47
C PRO A 581 2.94 -26.68 -9.22
N LEU A 582 2.68 -26.86 -10.52
CA LEU A 582 2.04 -25.80 -11.32
C LEU A 582 0.63 -25.49 -10.81
N GLU A 583 -0.02 -26.53 -10.30
CA GLU A 583 -1.34 -26.54 -9.69
C GLU A 583 -1.40 -25.62 -8.46
N MET A 584 -0.38 -25.65 -7.58
CA MET A 584 -0.32 -24.80 -6.39
C MET A 584 0.14 -23.36 -6.73
N ILE A 585 0.85 -23.16 -7.85
CA ILE A 585 1.17 -21.82 -8.36
C ILE A 585 -0.12 -21.13 -8.82
N VAL A 586 -0.97 -21.85 -9.56
CA VAL A 586 -2.30 -21.34 -9.97
C VAL A 586 -3.14 -21.07 -8.74
N GLN A 587 -3.39 -22.08 -7.89
CA GLN A 587 -4.21 -21.93 -6.68
C GLN A 587 -3.78 -20.72 -5.81
N GLY A 588 -2.50 -20.60 -5.47
CA GLY A 588 -2.00 -19.48 -4.64
C GLY A 588 -1.89 -18.12 -5.35
N ILE A 589 -2.32 -18.02 -6.61
CA ILE A 589 -2.51 -16.74 -7.32
C ILE A 589 -4.01 -16.42 -7.40
N GLU A 590 -4.85 -17.44 -7.63
CA GLU A 590 -6.31 -17.32 -7.68
C GLU A 590 -6.92 -17.08 -6.29
N GLU A 591 -6.29 -17.56 -5.22
CA GLU A 591 -6.62 -17.26 -3.81
C GLU A 591 -6.37 -15.80 -3.37
N VAL A 592 -5.89 -14.92 -4.27
CA VAL A 592 -5.67 -13.49 -3.99
C VAL A 592 -6.69 -12.64 -4.73
N ASP A 593 -7.90 -12.56 -4.18
CA ASP A 593 -9.01 -11.74 -4.71
C ASP A 593 -8.56 -10.29 -4.96
N ALA A 594 -7.91 -9.69 -3.96
CA ALA A 594 -7.40 -8.33 -4.00
C ALA A 594 -6.15 -8.13 -3.12
N VAL A 595 -5.31 -7.16 -3.48
CA VAL A 595 -4.21 -6.68 -2.64
C VAL A 595 -4.65 -5.37 -1.97
N PRO A 596 -4.63 -5.25 -0.62
CA PRO A 596 -5.31 -4.15 0.05
C PRO A 596 -4.81 -2.76 -0.37
N GLY A 597 -5.72 -1.93 -0.89
CA GLY A 597 -5.43 -0.58 -1.40
C GLY A 597 -4.53 -0.52 -2.64
N ARG A 598 -4.48 -1.59 -3.46
CA ARG A 598 -3.68 -1.69 -4.69
C ARG A 598 -4.56 -2.17 -5.86
N CYS A 599 -5.33 -1.26 -6.43
CA CYS A 599 -6.42 -1.58 -7.36
C CYS A 599 -7.39 -2.61 -6.74
N GLU A 600 -7.75 -2.41 -5.46
CA GLU A 600 -8.61 -3.32 -4.70
C GLU A 600 -10.05 -3.19 -5.21
N LEU A 601 -10.54 -4.24 -5.88
CA LEU A 601 -11.94 -4.35 -6.28
C LEU A 601 -12.81 -4.58 -5.03
N ILE A 602 -13.88 -3.80 -4.91
CA ILE A 602 -14.97 -3.99 -3.96
C ILE A 602 -16.16 -4.51 -4.76
N ASP A 603 -16.43 -5.80 -4.65
CA ASP A 603 -17.57 -6.47 -5.26
C ASP A 603 -18.51 -7.01 -4.18
N GLU A 604 -19.75 -6.54 -4.20
CA GLU A 604 -20.87 -6.95 -3.37
C GLU A 604 -22.05 -7.40 -4.29
N GLU A 605 -21.70 -8.09 -5.39
CA GLU A 605 -22.58 -8.58 -6.48
C GLU A 605 -23.18 -7.48 -7.41
N GLN A 606 -22.57 -6.28 -7.47
CA GLN A 606 -23.09 -5.18 -8.29
C GLN A 606 -22.63 -5.19 -9.76
N ALA A 607 -23.42 -4.58 -10.66
CA ALA A 607 -23.16 -4.57 -12.11
C ALA A 607 -22.06 -3.60 -12.61
N PHE A 608 -21.21 -3.07 -11.73
CA PHE A 608 -20.15 -2.10 -12.05
C PHE A 608 -18.97 -2.22 -11.07
N ALA A 609 -17.76 -1.88 -11.50
CA ALA A 609 -16.60 -1.99 -10.61
C ALA A 609 -16.52 -0.81 -9.62
N VAL A 610 -16.14 -1.10 -8.38
CA VAL A 610 -15.70 -0.09 -7.40
C VAL A 610 -14.28 -0.43 -6.99
N ILE A 611 -13.34 0.48 -7.22
CA ILE A 611 -11.90 0.20 -7.12
C ILE A 611 -11.25 1.19 -6.16
N VAL A 612 -10.55 0.68 -5.14
CA VAL A 612 -9.86 1.48 -4.11
C VAL A 612 -8.34 1.38 -4.26
N ASP A 613 -7.65 2.52 -4.33
CA ASP A 613 -6.19 2.56 -4.56
C ASP A 613 -5.45 3.69 -3.81
N HIS A 614 -4.16 3.46 -3.54
CA HIS A 614 -3.24 4.39 -2.88
C HIS A 614 -2.55 5.37 -3.88
N ALA A 615 -3.03 5.55 -5.10
CA ALA A 615 -2.44 6.49 -6.06
C ALA A 615 -2.55 7.95 -5.59
N ARG A 616 -1.45 8.45 -5.03
CA ARG A 616 -1.29 9.77 -4.38
C ARG A 616 -0.30 10.72 -5.09
N THR A 617 0.02 10.43 -6.35
CA THR A 617 0.88 11.25 -7.22
C THR A 617 0.25 11.40 -8.61
N PRO A 618 0.56 12.45 -9.38
CA PRO A 618 0.13 12.59 -10.77
C PRO A 618 0.37 11.34 -11.62
N ASP A 619 1.57 10.77 -11.52
CA ASP A 619 2.04 9.63 -12.29
C ASP A 619 1.30 8.32 -11.94
N THR A 620 1.11 8.04 -10.65
CA THR A 620 0.33 6.86 -10.21
C THR A 620 -1.15 6.99 -10.53
N LEU A 621 -1.75 8.17 -10.34
CA LEU A 621 -3.15 8.43 -10.69
C LEU A 621 -3.38 8.30 -12.20
N SER A 622 -2.46 8.84 -13.00
CA SER A 622 -2.49 8.74 -14.46
C SER A 622 -2.53 7.29 -14.92
N ARG A 623 -1.65 6.42 -14.39
CA ARG A 623 -1.65 4.98 -14.73
C ARG A 623 -2.85 4.21 -14.20
N LEU A 624 -3.36 4.53 -13.00
CA LEU A 624 -4.54 3.87 -12.44
C LEU A 624 -5.73 4.05 -13.38
N LEU A 625 -6.04 5.29 -13.78
CA LEU A 625 -7.17 5.59 -14.64
C LEU A 625 -7.01 5.02 -16.06
N ASP A 626 -5.77 4.97 -16.60
CA ASP A 626 -5.50 4.25 -17.86
C ASP A 626 -5.77 2.75 -17.69
N THR A 627 -5.31 2.14 -16.60
CA THR A 627 -5.46 0.69 -16.34
C THR A 627 -6.93 0.29 -16.24
N VAL A 628 -7.75 1.04 -15.51
CA VAL A 628 -9.19 0.79 -15.38
C VAL A 628 -9.93 1.04 -16.72
N ARG A 629 -9.47 2.00 -17.53
CA ARG A 629 -10.01 2.20 -18.88
C ARG A 629 -9.63 1.05 -19.83
N GLU A 630 -8.42 0.51 -19.73
CA GLU A 630 -8.00 -0.68 -20.50
C GLU A 630 -8.77 -1.95 -20.12
N CYS A 631 -9.30 -2.02 -18.90
CA CYS A 631 -10.21 -3.06 -18.43
C CYS A 631 -11.65 -2.93 -18.97
N GLY A 632 -11.96 -1.89 -19.75
CA GLY A 632 -13.21 -1.76 -20.51
C GLY A 632 -14.27 -0.82 -19.93
N ALA A 633 -13.92 0.02 -18.95
CA ALA A 633 -14.86 0.95 -18.29
C ALA A 633 -15.64 1.85 -19.27
N ARG A 634 -16.98 1.72 -19.28
CA ARG A 634 -17.92 2.54 -20.05
C ARG A 634 -17.83 4.01 -19.67
N ARG A 635 -17.78 4.28 -18.36
CA ARG A 635 -17.63 5.60 -17.72
C ARG A 635 -16.69 5.43 -16.52
N LEU A 636 -15.83 6.41 -16.28
CA LEU A 636 -15.03 6.53 -15.05
C LEU A 636 -15.59 7.63 -14.15
N ILE A 637 -15.79 7.28 -12.88
CA ILE A 637 -16.24 8.18 -11.81
C ILE A 637 -15.13 8.19 -10.74
N THR A 638 -14.34 9.26 -10.67
CA THR A 638 -13.09 9.27 -9.88
C THR A 638 -13.20 10.19 -8.66
N VAL A 639 -13.07 9.64 -7.45
CA VAL A 639 -12.87 10.40 -6.21
C VAL A 639 -11.37 10.56 -5.97
N VAL A 640 -10.87 11.79 -6.03
CA VAL A 640 -9.48 12.15 -5.79
C VAL A 640 -9.35 13.17 -4.67
N GLY A 641 -8.38 12.97 -3.79
CA GLY A 641 -8.05 13.94 -2.76
C GLY A 641 -6.57 14.06 -2.49
N CYS A 642 -6.18 15.20 -1.92
CA CYS A 642 -4.79 15.51 -1.57
C CYS A 642 -4.62 15.68 -0.07
N GLU A 643 -3.38 15.50 0.40
CA GLU A 643 -3.02 15.75 1.80
C GLU A 643 -2.73 17.23 2.06
N GLY A 644 -3.05 17.67 3.28
CA GLY A 644 -2.61 18.92 3.85
C GLY A 644 -1.14 18.90 4.22
N GLU A 645 -0.51 20.07 4.27
CA GLU A 645 0.91 20.25 4.64
C GLU A 645 1.90 19.45 3.76
N CYS A 646 1.50 19.11 2.52
CA CYS A 646 2.29 18.34 1.57
C CYS A 646 2.19 18.88 0.14
N GLU A 647 3.34 19.20 -0.46
CA GLU A 647 3.59 19.30 -1.91
C GLU A 647 2.46 19.97 -2.72
N ARG A 648 2.07 21.20 -2.36
CA ARG A 648 0.93 21.92 -2.97
C ARG A 648 0.92 21.90 -4.50
N GLY A 649 2.09 21.97 -5.14
CA GLY A 649 2.24 21.93 -6.60
C GLY A 649 1.63 20.71 -7.31
N LYS A 650 1.42 19.56 -6.63
CA LYS A 650 0.78 18.38 -7.24
C LYS A 650 -0.75 18.43 -7.22
N ARG A 651 -1.37 19.26 -6.37
CA ARG A 651 -2.83 19.40 -6.19
C ARG A 651 -3.57 19.74 -7.49
N PRO A 652 -3.22 20.83 -8.22
CA PRO A 652 -3.89 21.16 -9.48
C PRO A 652 -3.65 20.07 -10.55
N ILE A 653 -2.46 19.47 -10.56
CA ILE A 653 -2.09 18.44 -11.53
C ILE A 653 -2.93 17.17 -11.36
N MET A 654 -3.11 16.70 -10.13
CA MET A 654 -3.95 15.53 -9.85
C MET A 654 -5.43 15.79 -10.19
N ALA A 655 -5.95 16.98 -9.88
CA ALA A 655 -7.31 17.37 -10.24
C ALA A 655 -7.51 17.44 -11.76
N LYS A 656 -6.54 18.00 -12.51
CA LYS A 656 -6.54 18.00 -13.98
C LYS A 656 -6.53 16.59 -14.56
N ILE A 657 -5.64 15.71 -14.08
CA ILE A 657 -5.52 14.33 -14.57
C ILE A 657 -6.80 13.53 -14.34
N ALA A 658 -7.44 13.66 -13.18
CA ALA A 658 -8.76 13.07 -12.93
C ALA A 658 -9.80 13.63 -13.91
N SER A 659 -9.87 14.94 -14.06
CA SER A 659 -10.86 15.66 -14.88
C SER A 659 -10.70 15.46 -16.39
N ASP A 660 -9.51 15.11 -16.87
CA ASP A 660 -9.24 14.79 -18.28
C ASP A 660 -9.49 13.31 -18.61
N LYS A 661 -9.33 12.38 -17.64
CA LYS A 661 -9.48 10.93 -17.86
C LYS A 661 -10.83 10.35 -17.43
N SER A 662 -11.59 11.08 -16.61
CA SER A 662 -12.86 10.64 -16.02
C SER A 662 -14.01 11.54 -16.46
N GLU A 663 -15.11 10.94 -16.91
CA GLU A 663 -16.34 11.66 -17.29
C GLU A 663 -16.98 12.35 -16.09
N VAL A 664 -16.75 11.83 -14.87
CA VAL A 664 -17.08 12.48 -13.60
C VAL A 664 -15.85 12.48 -12.70
N SER A 665 -15.45 13.65 -12.22
CA SER A 665 -14.43 13.81 -11.18
C SER A 665 -15.04 14.41 -9.91
N ILE A 666 -14.62 13.89 -8.77
CA ILE A 666 -15.05 14.31 -7.44
C ILE A 666 -13.78 14.66 -6.65
N LEU A 667 -13.63 15.93 -6.28
CA LEU A 667 -12.49 16.43 -5.52
C LEU A 667 -12.84 16.44 -4.02
N THR A 668 -11.94 15.94 -3.18
CA THR A 668 -12.13 15.90 -1.73
C THR A 668 -10.81 16.03 -0.96
N SER A 669 -10.88 16.11 0.37
CA SER A 669 -9.69 16.02 1.22
C SER A 669 -9.20 14.57 1.35
N ASN A 670 -7.90 14.38 1.58
CA ASN A 670 -7.38 13.11 2.12
C ASN A 670 -7.05 13.31 3.61
N ASN A 671 -5.78 13.50 3.97
CA ASN A 671 -5.35 13.79 5.34
C ASN A 671 -5.09 15.31 5.46
N PRO A 672 -6.08 16.15 5.85
CA PRO A 672 -5.92 17.61 5.89
C PRO A 672 -4.95 18.11 6.97
N ARG A 673 -4.70 17.36 8.05
CA ARG A 673 -3.82 17.75 9.17
C ARG A 673 -4.24 19.14 9.69
N ASN A 674 -3.34 20.11 9.85
CA ASN A 674 -3.67 21.46 10.32
C ASN A 674 -4.08 22.43 9.18
N GLU A 675 -4.29 21.94 7.97
CA GLU A 675 -4.72 22.72 6.81
C GLU A 675 -6.23 22.61 6.60
N ASP A 676 -6.87 23.71 6.22
CA ASP A 676 -8.30 23.75 5.91
C ASP A 676 -8.60 22.94 4.62
N PRO A 677 -9.52 21.95 4.65
CA PRO A 677 -9.96 21.23 3.45
C PRO A 677 -10.33 22.12 2.27
N LEU A 678 -10.93 23.29 2.51
CA LEU A 678 -11.36 24.22 1.47
C LEU A 678 -10.18 24.86 0.72
N TYR A 679 -9.04 25.11 1.39
CA TYR A 679 -7.81 25.56 0.71
C TYR A 679 -7.14 24.44 -0.10
N ILE A 680 -7.27 23.18 0.34
CA ILE A 680 -6.80 22.02 -0.44
C ILE A 680 -7.64 21.90 -1.73
N LEU A 681 -8.95 22.08 -1.63
CA LEU A 681 -9.87 22.05 -2.77
C LEU A 681 -9.69 23.25 -3.73
N ASP A 682 -9.41 24.46 -3.24
CA ASP A 682 -9.12 25.63 -4.07
C ASP A 682 -7.78 25.46 -4.84
N ASP A 683 -6.73 24.97 -4.18
CA ASP A 683 -5.48 24.58 -4.83
C ASP A 683 -5.69 23.50 -5.93
N MET A 684 -6.67 22.59 -5.75
CA MET A 684 -7.03 21.57 -6.73
C MET A 684 -7.85 22.15 -7.89
N LEU A 685 -8.83 23.02 -7.64
CA LEU A 685 -9.66 23.70 -8.66
C LEU A 685 -8.82 24.51 -9.65
N ALA A 686 -7.72 25.12 -9.21
CA ALA A 686 -6.79 25.82 -10.08
C ALA A 686 -6.28 24.95 -11.25
N GLY A 687 -6.26 23.61 -11.09
CA GLY A 687 -5.86 22.66 -12.12
C GLY A 687 -6.81 22.54 -13.32
N VAL A 688 -8.08 22.89 -13.14
CA VAL A 688 -9.07 22.99 -14.22
C VAL A 688 -9.33 24.44 -14.69
N GLY A 689 -8.59 25.40 -14.11
CA GLY A 689 -8.74 26.84 -14.39
C GLY A 689 -9.97 27.47 -13.74
N TRP A 690 -10.37 26.99 -12.56
CA TRP A 690 -11.44 27.55 -11.72
C TRP A 690 -10.89 27.94 -10.33
N THR A 691 -11.62 28.81 -9.64
CA THR A 691 -11.47 29.11 -8.21
C THR A 691 -12.69 28.61 -7.42
N MET A 692 -12.53 28.41 -6.10
CA MET A 692 -13.64 28.07 -5.20
C MET A 692 -14.79 29.08 -5.29
N LYS A 693 -14.49 30.36 -5.49
CA LYS A 693 -15.50 31.42 -5.65
C LYS A 693 -16.35 31.22 -6.90
N GLU A 694 -15.74 30.92 -8.05
CA GLU A 694 -16.48 30.67 -9.30
C GLU A 694 -17.31 29.38 -9.22
N TYR A 695 -16.77 28.34 -8.57
CA TYR A 695 -17.51 27.11 -8.31
C TYR A 695 -18.76 27.35 -7.43
N LEU A 696 -18.66 28.18 -6.39
CA LEU A 696 -19.79 28.52 -5.51
C LEU A 696 -20.83 29.42 -6.21
N GLU A 697 -20.43 30.33 -7.10
CA GLU A 697 -21.36 31.14 -7.92
C GLU A 697 -22.24 30.30 -8.88
N HIS A 698 -21.85 29.04 -9.13
CA HIS A 698 -22.67 28.05 -9.82
C HIS A 698 -23.57 27.25 -8.86
N GLY A 699 -23.13 26.99 -7.63
CA GLY A 699 -23.90 26.30 -6.58
C GLY A 699 -25.21 27.02 -6.22
N ASP A 700 -25.21 28.36 -6.21
CA ASP A 700 -26.40 29.23 -6.02
C ASP A 700 -27.60 28.93 -6.94
N ARG A 701 -27.43 28.08 -7.95
CA ARG A 701 -28.44 27.76 -8.98
C ARG A 701 -28.74 26.27 -9.07
N ASP A 702 -28.22 25.46 -8.14
CA ASP A 702 -28.20 24.00 -8.18
C ASP A 702 -27.70 23.45 -9.55
N TYR A 703 -26.77 24.16 -10.22
CA TYR A 703 -26.26 23.81 -11.56
C TYR A 703 -24.77 24.12 -11.71
N TYR A 704 -23.95 23.06 -11.70
CA TYR A 704 -22.53 23.11 -12.03
C TYR A 704 -22.34 22.85 -13.54
N PRO A 705 -21.75 23.78 -14.31
CA PRO A 705 -21.52 23.56 -15.74
C PRO A 705 -20.47 22.46 -15.97
N PRO A 706 -20.54 21.70 -17.07
CA PRO A 706 -19.47 20.79 -17.45
C PRO A 706 -18.19 21.57 -17.80
N LEU A 707 -17.04 20.93 -17.59
CA LEU A 707 -15.72 21.45 -17.94
C LEU A 707 -15.58 21.61 -19.47
N ARG A 708 -14.52 22.30 -19.91
CA ARG A 708 -14.25 22.57 -21.34
C ARG A 708 -14.13 21.30 -22.21
N ASN A 709 -13.84 20.15 -21.61
CA ASN A 709 -13.76 18.84 -22.26
C ASN A 709 -15.11 18.08 -22.28
N GLY A 710 -16.14 18.57 -21.58
CA GLY A 710 -17.47 17.95 -21.45
C GLY A 710 -17.69 17.16 -20.16
N ASN A 711 -16.65 16.93 -19.36
CA ASN A 711 -16.72 16.11 -18.14
C ASN A 711 -17.31 16.90 -16.96
N ARG A 712 -17.87 16.19 -15.97
CA ARG A 712 -18.43 16.78 -14.74
C ARG A 712 -17.37 16.89 -13.65
N LEU A 713 -17.48 17.93 -12.81
CA LEU A 713 -16.65 18.14 -11.63
C LEU A 713 -17.54 18.47 -10.43
N PHE A 714 -17.30 17.77 -9.32
CA PHE A 714 -17.95 18.00 -8.03
C PHE A 714 -16.91 18.13 -6.91
N LEU A 715 -17.26 18.84 -5.83
CA LEU A 715 -16.42 19.04 -4.64
C LEU A 715 -17.18 18.63 -3.38
N TYR A 716 -16.52 17.89 -2.48
CA TYR A 716 -16.96 17.66 -1.10
C TYR A 716 -15.76 17.76 -0.15
N ASP A 717 -15.88 18.56 0.90
CA ASP A 717 -14.91 18.65 2.00
C ASP A 717 -14.80 17.34 2.78
N ASP A 718 -15.96 16.75 3.11
CA ASP A 718 -16.12 15.43 3.69
C ASP A 718 -15.84 14.31 2.65
N ARG A 719 -14.94 13.40 3.00
CA ARG A 719 -14.52 12.28 2.14
C ARG A 719 -15.51 11.10 2.16
N ALA A 720 -16.16 10.81 3.29
CA ALA A 720 -17.17 9.76 3.36
C ALA A 720 -18.36 10.10 2.44
N ILE A 721 -18.81 11.36 2.46
CA ILE A 721 -19.83 11.87 1.53
C ILE A 721 -19.34 11.75 0.07
N ALA A 722 -18.09 12.11 -0.22
CA ALA A 722 -17.51 12.00 -1.56
C ALA A 722 -17.52 10.55 -2.10
N VAL A 723 -17.14 9.58 -1.27
CA VAL A 723 -17.10 8.15 -1.62
C VAL A 723 -18.53 7.60 -1.82
N ARG A 724 -19.43 7.84 -0.86
CA ARG A 724 -20.83 7.40 -0.95
C ARG A 724 -21.55 8.00 -2.16
N ALA A 725 -21.27 9.26 -2.51
CA ALA A 725 -21.80 9.92 -3.70
C ALA A 725 -21.31 9.25 -5.00
N ALA A 726 -20.01 8.95 -5.09
CA ALA A 726 -19.41 8.32 -6.27
C ALA A 726 -19.95 6.91 -6.53
N VAL A 727 -20.09 6.10 -5.48
CA VAL A 727 -20.67 4.75 -5.58
C VAL A 727 -22.15 4.82 -6.00
N ALA A 728 -22.91 5.77 -5.48
CA ALA A 728 -24.31 5.98 -5.87
C ALA A 728 -24.49 6.45 -7.33
N MET A 729 -23.45 6.98 -7.99
CA MET A 729 -23.49 7.36 -9.41
C MET A 729 -23.24 6.17 -10.37
N GLY A 730 -22.84 4.99 -9.87
CA GLY A 730 -22.45 3.84 -10.70
C GLY A 730 -23.61 3.22 -11.49
N GLU A 731 -23.39 2.95 -12.78
CA GLU A 731 -24.32 2.26 -13.69
C GLU A 731 -23.64 1.03 -14.33
N GLU A 732 -24.42 0.10 -14.89
CA GLU A 732 -23.95 -1.11 -15.58
C GLU A 732 -22.77 -0.85 -16.54
N GLY A 733 -21.63 -1.50 -16.27
CA GLY A 733 -20.41 -1.40 -17.07
C GLY A 733 -19.48 -0.21 -16.76
N ASP A 734 -19.78 0.58 -15.72
CA ASP A 734 -18.90 1.65 -15.24
C ASP A 734 -17.79 1.13 -14.31
N ALA A 735 -16.84 2.02 -14.01
CA ALA A 735 -15.95 1.86 -12.87
C ALA A 735 -15.87 3.14 -12.03
N VAL A 736 -16.13 3.00 -10.73
CA VAL A 736 -15.93 4.01 -9.71
C VAL A 736 -14.53 3.82 -9.13
N VAL A 737 -13.71 4.87 -9.10
CA VAL A 737 -12.30 4.81 -8.66
C VAL A 737 -12.08 5.74 -7.48
N ILE A 738 -11.83 5.17 -6.31
CA ILE A 738 -11.55 5.89 -5.07
C ILE A 738 -10.04 5.88 -4.82
N THR A 739 -9.39 7.04 -4.90
CA THR A 739 -7.92 7.11 -4.84
C THR A 739 -7.37 7.99 -3.72
N GLY A 740 -6.17 7.65 -3.27
CA GLY A 740 -5.32 8.45 -2.40
C GLY A 740 -4.98 7.80 -1.06
N LYS A 741 -5.91 7.00 -0.49
CA LYS A 741 -5.71 6.28 0.78
C LYS A 741 -5.36 4.82 0.57
N GLY A 742 -6.09 4.13 -0.30
CA GLY A 742 -5.95 2.70 -0.54
C GLY A 742 -6.26 1.87 0.71
N HIS A 743 -5.24 1.62 1.53
CA HIS A 743 -5.33 0.78 2.72
C HIS A 743 -5.35 1.55 4.05
N GLU A 744 -5.18 2.89 4.04
CA GLU A 744 -5.22 3.74 5.23
C GLU A 744 -6.64 3.86 5.82
N ALA A 745 -6.95 3.08 6.86
CA ALA A 745 -8.22 3.11 7.59
C ALA A 745 -8.34 4.29 8.60
N PHE A 746 -7.88 5.50 8.23
CA PHE A 746 -7.94 6.68 9.10
C PHE A 746 -7.79 8.00 8.35
N GLN A 747 -8.36 9.08 8.90
CA GLN A 747 -8.12 10.46 8.48
C GLN A 747 -7.34 11.24 9.54
N LEU A 748 -6.38 12.06 9.13
CA LEU A 748 -5.65 12.96 10.04
C LEU A 748 -6.25 14.38 10.00
N ILE A 749 -6.79 14.84 11.12
CA ILE A 749 -7.42 16.17 11.28
C ILE A 749 -6.80 16.85 12.51
N GLY A 750 -6.01 17.89 12.28
CA GLY A 750 -5.06 18.42 13.25
C GLY A 750 -4.13 17.33 13.80
N ASP A 751 -3.96 17.30 15.12
CA ASP A 751 -3.23 16.26 15.86
C ASP A 751 -4.04 14.94 16.02
N LYS A 752 -5.29 14.86 15.53
CA LYS A 752 -6.14 13.67 15.72
C LYS A 752 -6.01 12.68 14.56
N LYS A 753 -6.16 11.39 14.90
CA LYS A 753 -6.38 10.28 13.98
C LYS A 753 -7.81 9.77 14.16
N GLU A 754 -8.71 10.15 13.26
CA GLU A 754 -10.12 9.73 13.26
C GLU A 754 -10.31 8.54 12.29
N TYR A 755 -11.31 7.70 12.52
CA TYR A 755 -11.50 6.47 11.74
C TYR A 755 -12.25 6.75 10.44
N LEU A 756 -11.69 6.29 9.32
CA LEU A 756 -12.30 6.38 7.98
C LEU A 756 -11.60 5.39 7.06
N ASP A 757 -12.32 4.38 6.56
CA ASP A 757 -11.81 3.43 5.58
C ASP A 757 -12.63 3.49 4.29
N ASP A 758 -12.01 3.97 3.21
CA ASP A 758 -12.63 4.10 1.88
C ASP A 758 -13.36 2.81 1.44
N ARG A 759 -12.91 1.64 1.90
CA ARG A 759 -13.43 0.32 1.50
C ARG A 759 -14.66 -0.09 2.30
N GLU A 760 -14.75 0.31 3.56
CA GLU A 760 -15.97 0.11 4.36
C GLU A 760 -17.05 1.10 3.90
N GLU A 761 -16.66 2.34 3.63
CA GLU A 761 -17.52 3.37 3.00
C GLU A 761 -18.09 2.92 1.65
N CYS A 762 -17.29 2.25 0.81
CA CYS A 762 -17.77 1.66 -0.45
C CYS A 762 -18.79 0.53 -0.21
N ARG A 763 -18.52 -0.39 0.71
CA ARG A 763 -19.43 -1.52 1.01
C ARG A 763 -20.76 -1.05 1.61
N GLU A 764 -20.73 -0.09 2.53
CA GLU A 764 -21.96 0.53 3.06
C GLU A 764 -22.76 1.23 1.97
N ALA A 765 -22.10 1.93 1.04
CA ALA A 765 -22.78 2.60 -0.06
C ALA A 765 -23.45 1.60 -1.03
N LEU A 766 -22.74 0.53 -1.40
CA LEU A 766 -23.22 -0.51 -2.32
C LEU A 766 -24.55 -1.14 -1.86
N GLN A 767 -24.70 -1.41 -0.55
CA GLN A 767 -25.92 -1.92 0.06
C GLN A 767 -27.17 -1.02 -0.12
N HIS A 768 -27.02 0.19 -0.64
CA HIS A 768 -28.11 1.15 -0.86
C HIS A 768 -28.32 1.55 -2.33
N VAL A 769 -27.40 1.23 -3.24
CA VAL A 769 -27.47 1.64 -4.66
C VAL A 769 -28.75 1.14 -5.34
N ASP A 770 -29.06 -0.16 -5.21
CA ASP A 770 -30.28 -0.76 -5.75
C ASP A 770 -31.56 -0.11 -5.22
N ALA A 771 -31.57 0.32 -3.95
CA ALA A 771 -32.72 0.98 -3.35
C ALA A 771 -32.90 2.42 -3.88
N LEU A 772 -31.80 3.13 -4.16
CA LEU A 772 -31.82 4.47 -4.77
C LEU A 772 -32.31 4.40 -6.22
N HIS A 773 -31.79 3.44 -7.01
CA HIS A 773 -32.22 3.20 -8.39
C HIS A 773 -33.68 2.75 -8.46
N ALA A 774 -34.12 1.82 -7.61
CA ALA A 774 -35.51 1.38 -7.54
C ALA A 774 -36.48 2.47 -7.06
N ALA A 775 -36.00 3.46 -6.29
CA ALA A 775 -36.77 4.64 -5.92
C ALA A 775 -36.91 5.67 -7.06
N GLY A 776 -36.14 5.54 -8.14
CA GLY A 776 -36.14 6.49 -9.27
C GLY A 776 -35.52 7.85 -8.91
N ILE A 777 -34.57 7.86 -7.96
CA ILE A 777 -33.78 9.04 -7.63
C ILE A 777 -32.72 9.21 -8.73
N ASP A 778 -32.61 10.41 -9.30
CA ASP A 778 -31.55 10.72 -10.27
C ASP A 778 -30.23 10.89 -9.52
N THR A 779 -29.39 9.87 -9.59
CA THR A 779 -28.08 9.86 -8.95
C THR A 779 -27.01 10.58 -9.78
N SER A 780 -27.25 10.77 -11.08
CA SER A 780 -26.26 11.26 -12.05
C SER A 780 -25.91 12.75 -11.89
N GLU A 781 -26.78 13.49 -11.19
CA GLU A 781 -26.66 14.92 -10.89
C GLU A 781 -26.25 15.20 -9.43
N PHE A 782 -26.17 14.19 -8.55
CA PHE A 782 -26.19 14.30 -7.08
C PHE A 782 -25.32 15.44 -6.50
N PRO A 783 -25.91 16.58 -6.11
CA PRO A 783 -25.23 17.63 -5.39
C PRO A 783 -25.58 17.48 -3.91
N TRP A 784 -24.89 16.58 -3.21
CA TRP A 784 -24.84 16.68 -1.75
C TRP A 784 -24.19 18.04 -1.45
N ARG A 785 -25.00 18.98 -0.95
CA ARG A 785 -24.52 20.34 -0.73
C ARG A 785 -23.35 20.30 0.25
N LEU A 786 -22.32 21.14 -0.02
CA LEU A 786 -21.47 21.63 1.06
C LEU A 786 -22.41 22.11 2.18
N PRO A 787 -22.35 21.53 3.38
CA PRO A 787 -23.26 21.94 4.45
C PRO A 787 -23.08 23.42 4.75
N GLU A 788 -24.18 24.17 4.89
CA GLU A 788 -24.17 25.58 5.30
C GLU A 788 -23.88 25.71 6.82
N SER A 789 -22.84 25.03 7.31
CA SER A 789 -22.52 24.84 8.73
C SER A 789 -21.02 24.96 9.03
N HIS A 790 -20.51 26.19 8.93
CA HIS A 790 -19.32 26.68 9.63
C HIS A 790 -19.70 27.90 10.49
#